data_AF-A0A0Q7J7P6-F1
#
_entry.id   AF-A0A0Q7J7P6-F1
#
_cell.length_a   1.000
_cell.length_b   1.000
_cell.length_c   1.000
_cell.angle_alpha   90.00
_cell.angle_beta   90.00
_cell.angle_gamma   90.00
#
_symmetry.space_group_name_H-M   'P 1'
#
loop_
_entity.id
_entity.type
_entity.pdbx_description
1 polymer ?
#
loop_
_entity_poly.entity_id
_entity_poly.type
_entity_poly.pdbx_seq_one_letter_code
_entity_poly.pdbx_strand_id
1 'polypeptide(L)'
;MTTAFALTFTSYSALGSPKANAFTSSDGDTAIQAFNAKFWDSSAKLFWKNSNRGSNYMDFWIEAELWETVMDAYLHTSDAGLKAQLRTQIDDIFDGTVAKYGEDWTNNHFNDDIMWWAMGSARAYEITKNQKYLDKAKYYFDFVYNTQWDDSFANGGIWWMNTDHSTKNACINFPAAEAAVYLYNITKDDHYLDAATRIYRWSKTMLTDGNGKVFDRIEMEKGAVPDATHYNQGTFIGAAVGLYQITGNTVYLDDAVKAASFTKDHLVDENRLLRYEGPNHDLKGGKTILLRNLAYLQKAVNERSESTYKQFAAEFNYWAAFNAQTAWNNRNADNIVDGNWSGQLLSGTYEAWASSGAVEALSVLQSQDVNLGGYASKNPFNKVEAESYNVGTGFVMEGSPDGSLQLGGIQPGYYAAYKNVDFGSEGAIGFIARAASGTRGGNIEIRLDSLNGTKVGTLNVEGTGGWNNFTDAVTVLKDDQGNPSKVTGVHDVYLVFTKTNDQYLFNLNWFKFTTTDPTKSDAYARLKAGNFDFSSGLSKNADWGFLDGIKNNAYASYKGIDFGSGAAGVTFHVTSGNQGGTIEVKLDSLDGPTAGVIGIPALGNWNNWVDLMANIDDTKAVGVHDVYLVFHGTNGSDAPCNLDWFTFTTVKGKARDAYGKLEAENYTSGVGLGTENGGGQTYLAGIYGPNKPYAMYNYIDFGTQSPSKFYVNAASATGGGTIEVRVDSMSGPVIATSSVSGTGGWQDFKVTSADVTTPVNGKHIVFMLFKGNDWLYNFDKFTFGDPAVLTAPTPPPVTMPDHVPPGEVENVQAIRGNDAMTLYWDGPYDIDGQKSQIAVFSNGQQVGNTINVGRGIQTALLSGLDENNSYTILIKNTDKSGNVSKGITVDGRNLPSYALTANGIILKDGDSFDDDLALNFKAWDHMSSTRTAKIAIDGKEYTIDPTTQQSIDIDMAGNLGMKTAVVTIEDASGNRLENTRNVSVTTSVYAMQHLITRFTNSGELSGAIVPQLTNSLKQVQHQLDKGKQDQAVKHMQDFIKHLNNEALSGNVQARAKAILNTDAQFLIDTWLKRKEG
;
A
#
# COMPACT_ATOMS: atom_id res chain seq x y z
N MET A 1 12.77 -0.50 80.11
CA MET A 1 14.15 -1.00 79.90
C MET A 1 14.10 -2.08 78.84
N THR A 2 14.48 -1.77 77.59
CA THR A 2 15.35 -2.60 76.72
C THR A 2 15.54 -1.87 75.39
N THR A 3 16.70 -1.21 75.33
CA THR A 3 17.59 -0.94 74.20
C THR A 3 17.14 -1.29 72.78
N ALA A 4 17.09 -0.25 71.94
CA ALA A 4 17.07 -0.33 70.49
C ALA A 4 18.45 -0.73 69.93
N PHE A 5 18.46 -1.68 69.00
CA PHE A 5 19.56 -1.91 68.06
C PHE A 5 18.98 -1.76 66.65
N ALA A 6 19.48 -0.76 65.92
CA ALA A 6 19.14 -0.54 64.53
C ALA A 6 19.85 -1.60 63.66
N LEU A 7 19.07 -2.41 62.92
CA LEU A 7 19.58 -3.17 61.80
C LEU A 7 19.53 -2.30 60.55
N THR A 8 20.69 -2.15 59.93
CA THR A 8 20.94 -1.53 58.64
C THR A 8 20.17 -2.23 57.52
N PHE A 9 19.33 -1.49 56.80
CA PHE A 9 18.85 -1.87 55.49
C PHE A 9 20.01 -1.83 54.50
N THR A 10 20.41 -2.97 53.95
CA THR A 10 21.10 -3.02 52.67
C THR A 10 20.08 -2.67 51.60
N SER A 11 20.19 -1.48 51.03
CA SER A 11 19.54 -1.12 49.78
C SER A 11 19.97 -2.09 48.68
N TYR A 12 19.02 -2.83 48.12
CA TYR A 12 19.15 -3.36 46.76
C TYR A 12 19.16 -2.15 45.82
N SER A 13 20.35 -1.67 45.47
CA SER A 13 20.52 -0.69 44.39
C SER A 13 20.63 -1.41 43.05
N ALA A 14 19.81 -0.91 42.12
CA ALA A 14 19.93 -0.98 40.67
C ALA A 14 19.56 -2.32 39.98
N LEU A 15 18.30 -2.40 39.54
CA LEU A 15 18.05 -2.68 38.12
C LEU A 15 18.89 -1.66 37.35
N GLY A 16 19.99 -2.11 36.72
CA GLY A 16 20.80 -1.24 35.88
C GLY A 16 19.90 -0.63 34.81
N SER A 17 19.93 0.69 34.66
CA SER A 17 19.30 1.36 33.53
C SER A 17 19.74 0.66 32.25
N PRO A 18 18.83 0.29 31.33
CA PRO A 18 19.21 -0.35 30.08
C PRO A 18 20.21 0.54 29.36
N LYS A 19 21.35 -0.03 28.95
CA LYS A 19 22.38 0.72 28.22
C LYS A 19 21.83 1.08 26.85
N ALA A 20 21.83 2.37 26.54
CA ALA A 20 21.64 2.81 25.16
C ALA A 20 22.78 2.27 24.30
N ASN A 21 22.46 1.77 23.10
CA ASN A 21 23.43 1.27 22.14
C ASN A 21 23.22 1.97 20.80
N ALA A 22 24.31 2.26 20.10
CA ALA A 22 24.31 2.77 18.73
C ALA A 22 25.25 1.91 17.89
N PHE A 23 24.84 1.59 16.67
CA PHE A 23 25.71 0.96 15.70
C PHE A 23 26.70 2.00 15.19
N THR A 24 27.86 1.53 14.75
CA THR A 24 28.97 2.35 14.30
C THR A 24 29.10 2.31 12.78
N SER A 25 29.79 3.29 12.19
CA SER A 25 30.11 3.24 10.77
C SER A 25 30.88 1.98 10.38
N SER A 26 31.77 1.49 11.25
CA SER A 26 32.53 0.24 11.07
C SER A 26 31.67 -1.03 11.12
N ASP A 27 30.46 -0.98 11.70
CA ASP A 27 29.54 -2.12 11.63
C ASP A 27 29.03 -2.33 10.20
N GLY A 28 28.82 -1.25 9.43
CA GLY A 28 28.50 -1.33 7.99
C GLY A 28 29.61 -2.00 7.18
N ASP A 29 30.87 -1.63 7.41
CA ASP A 29 32.04 -2.27 6.79
C ASP A 29 32.11 -3.77 7.14
N THR A 30 31.88 -4.10 8.41
CA THR A 30 31.88 -5.50 8.89
C THR A 30 30.76 -6.31 8.24
N ALA A 31 29.56 -5.73 8.12
CA ALA A 31 28.40 -6.38 7.54
C ALA A 31 28.59 -6.69 6.05
N ILE A 32 29.07 -5.74 5.24
CA ILE A 32 29.28 -5.98 3.79
C ILE A 32 30.43 -6.97 3.55
N GLN A 33 31.49 -6.93 4.35
CA GLN A 33 32.58 -7.90 4.27
C GLN A 33 32.10 -9.31 4.58
N ALA A 34 31.32 -9.48 5.65
CA ALA A 34 30.71 -10.77 6.00
C ALA A 34 29.76 -11.26 4.91
N PHE A 35 28.92 -10.36 4.38
CA PHE A 35 27.98 -10.67 3.31
C PHE A 35 28.70 -11.18 2.05
N ASN A 36 29.70 -10.45 1.57
CA ASN A 36 30.54 -10.87 0.45
C ASN A 36 31.25 -12.20 0.75
N ALA A 37 31.85 -12.35 1.94
CA ALA A 37 32.52 -13.59 2.32
C ALA A 37 31.58 -14.80 2.30
N LYS A 38 30.27 -14.61 2.55
CA LYS A 38 29.27 -15.69 2.53
C LYS A 38 28.70 -15.94 1.13
N PHE A 39 28.31 -14.89 0.41
CA PHE A 39 27.44 -14.99 -0.78
C PHE A 39 28.11 -14.60 -2.10
N TRP A 40 29.21 -13.85 -2.13
CA TRP A 40 29.83 -13.41 -3.39
C TRP A 40 30.67 -14.51 -4.04
N ASP A 41 30.45 -14.76 -5.34
CA ASP A 41 31.33 -15.58 -6.19
C ASP A 41 32.14 -14.70 -7.13
N SER A 42 33.42 -14.49 -6.83
CA SER A 42 34.31 -13.67 -7.66
C SER A 42 34.65 -14.29 -9.02
N SER A 43 34.41 -15.60 -9.22
CA SER A 43 34.68 -16.27 -10.49
C SER A 43 33.52 -16.08 -11.47
N ALA A 44 32.29 -16.29 -11.01
CA ALA A 44 31.09 -16.03 -11.81
C ALA A 44 30.69 -14.55 -11.82
N LYS A 45 31.22 -13.77 -10.86
CA LYS A 45 30.86 -12.38 -10.59
C LYS A 45 29.36 -12.19 -10.30
N LEU A 46 28.80 -13.10 -9.52
CA LEU A 46 27.39 -13.13 -9.12
C LEU A 46 27.25 -13.51 -7.65
N PHE A 47 26.15 -13.11 -7.01
CA PHE A 47 25.81 -13.61 -5.68
C PHE A 47 25.14 -14.98 -5.72
N TRP A 48 25.52 -15.85 -4.79
CA TRP A 48 24.80 -17.08 -4.48
C TRP A 48 23.48 -16.77 -3.80
N LYS A 49 22.42 -17.51 -4.15
CA LYS A 49 21.09 -17.36 -3.56
C LYS A 49 21.08 -17.62 -2.04
N ASN A 50 21.92 -18.55 -1.56
CA ASN A 50 22.00 -18.91 -0.15
C ASN A 50 23.40 -19.38 0.27
N SER A 51 23.58 -19.55 1.58
CA SER A 51 24.85 -19.86 2.22
C SER A 51 25.42 -21.24 1.91
N ASN A 52 24.63 -22.14 1.31
CA ASN A 52 25.08 -23.48 0.91
C ASN A 52 25.82 -23.50 -0.42
N ARG A 53 25.78 -22.40 -1.20
CA ARG A 53 26.47 -22.28 -2.50
C ARG A 53 26.18 -23.47 -3.43
N GLY A 54 24.89 -23.74 -3.64
CA GLY A 54 24.41 -24.80 -4.54
C GLY A 54 24.64 -24.46 -6.01
N SER A 55 23.76 -24.92 -6.91
CA SER A 55 23.89 -24.64 -8.36
C SER A 55 23.26 -23.32 -8.82
N ASN A 56 22.60 -22.57 -7.93
CA ASN A 56 21.76 -21.43 -8.30
C ASN A 56 22.32 -20.11 -7.77
N TYR A 57 22.60 -19.18 -8.67
CA TYR A 57 22.87 -17.78 -8.37
C TYR A 57 21.56 -17.03 -8.10
N MET A 58 21.69 -15.78 -7.66
CA MET A 58 20.55 -14.92 -7.36
C MET A 58 19.64 -14.69 -8.57
N ASP A 59 18.38 -14.39 -8.28
CA ASP A 59 17.37 -14.07 -9.28
C ASP A 59 17.69 -12.69 -9.90
N PHE A 60 17.39 -12.52 -11.19
CA PHE A 60 17.93 -11.43 -12.01
C PHE A 60 17.62 -10.04 -11.46
N TRP A 61 16.38 -9.78 -11.05
CA TRP A 61 15.99 -8.49 -10.47
C TRP A 61 16.64 -8.24 -9.10
N ILE A 62 16.72 -9.28 -8.25
CA ILE A 62 17.35 -9.18 -6.92
C ILE A 62 18.86 -8.91 -7.04
N GLU A 63 19.53 -9.44 -8.07
CA GLU A 63 20.95 -9.17 -8.31
C GLU A 63 21.20 -7.66 -8.57
N ALA A 64 20.26 -6.94 -9.19
CA ALA A 64 20.34 -5.47 -9.32
C ALA A 64 20.25 -4.78 -7.96
N GLU A 65 19.40 -5.28 -7.06
CA GLU A 65 19.27 -4.72 -5.71
C GLU A 65 20.51 -4.95 -4.85
N LEU A 66 21.14 -6.12 -4.99
CA LEU A 66 22.42 -6.42 -4.35
C LEU A 66 23.55 -5.60 -4.97
N TRP A 67 23.48 -5.31 -6.27
CA TRP A 67 24.41 -4.39 -6.93
C TRP A 67 24.33 -2.99 -6.31
N GLU A 68 23.12 -2.49 -6.09
CA GLU A 68 22.89 -1.23 -5.38
C GLU A 68 23.35 -1.28 -3.92
N THR A 69 23.15 -2.39 -3.18
CA THR A 69 23.70 -2.54 -1.82
C THR A 69 25.22 -2.44 -1.79
N VAL A 70 25.92 -2.97 -2.81
CA VAL A 70 27.37 -2.79 -2.97
C VAL A 70 27.74 -1.32 -3.25
N MET A 71 26.94 -0.61 -4.05
CA MET A 71 27.12 0.83 -4.30
C MET A 71 26.93 1.66 -3.03
N ASP A 72 25.92 1.35 -2.22
CA ASP A 72 25.64 2.03 -0.96
C ASP A 72 26.77 1.80 0.05
N ALA A 73 27.26 0.56 0.18
CA ALA A 73 28.44 0.25 0.99
C ALA A 73 29.71 0.97 0.50
N TYR A 74 29.90 1.12 -0.83
CA TYR A 74 31.01 1.88 -1.41
C TYR A 74 30.94 3.38 -1.04
N LEU A 75 29.74 3.97 -1.08
CA LEU A 75 29.53 5.36 -0.72
C LEU A 75 29.74 5.59 0.77
N HIS A 76 29.29 4.65 1.61
CA HIS A 76 29.42 4.68 3.08
C HIS A 76 30.86 4.54 3.58
N THR A 77 31.61 3.56 3.06
CA THR A 77 32.88 3.16 3.68
C THR A 77 33.96 4.26 3.58
N SER A 78 34.70 4.39 4.68
CA SER A 78 35.91 5.23 4.77
C SER A 78 37.22 4.41 4.71
N ASP A 79 37.13 3.08 4.73
CA ASP A 79 38.30 2.21 4.54
C ASP A 79 38.71 2.19 3.07
N ALA A 80 39.90 2.69 2.76
CA ALA A 80 40.36 2.84 1.38
C ALA A 80 40.51 1.50 0.63
N GLY A 81 40.85 0.41 1.35
CA GLY A 81 41.02 -0.91 0.77
C GLY A 81 39.68 -1.54 0.39
N LEU A 82 38.72 -1.53 1.32
CA LEU A 82 37.35 -1.97 1.09
C LEU A 82 36.68 -1.12 0.01
N LYS A 83 36.86 0.20 0.04
CA LYS A 83 36.32 1.11 -0.98
C LYS A 83 36.80 0.75 -2.38
N ALA A 84 38.09 0.46 -2.55
CA ALA A 84 38.64 0.03 -3.83
C ALA A 84 38.07 -1.34 -4.27
N GLN A 85 37.91 -2.29 -3.35
CA GLN A 85 37.32 -3.61 -3.63
C GLN A 85 35.86 -3.50 -4.08
N LEU A 86 35.03 -2.76 -3.34
CA LEU A 86 33.63 -2.54 -3.67
C LEU A 86 33.49 -1.79 -5.00
N ARG A 87 34.39 -0.82 -5.28
CA ARG A 87 34.41 -0.14 -6.57
C ARG A 87 34.63 -1.11 -7.73
N THR A 88 35.56 -2.05 -7.61
CA THR A 88 35.76 -3.10 -8.64
C THR A 88 34.55 -4.03 -8.70
N GLN A 89 33.98 -4.40 -7.56
CA GLN A 89 32.81 -5.27 -7.49
C GLN A 89 31.58 -4.68 -8.22
N ILE A 90 31.41 -3.34 -8.21
CA ILE A 90 30.38 -2.66 -9.01
C ILE A 90 30.51 -3.01 -10.50
N ASP A 91 31.74 -3.01 -11.06
CA ASP A 91 31.93 -3.38 -12.46
C ASP A 91 31.76 -4.90 -12.67
N ASP A 92 32.21 -5.70 -11.70
CA ASP A 92 32.15 -7.15 -11.79
C ASP A 92 30.71 -7.68 -11.83
N ILE A 93 29.82 -7.18 -10.96
CA ILE A 93 28.41 -7.63 -10.90
C ILE A 93 27.73 -7.40 -12.25
N PHE A 94 27.88 -6.21 -12.84
CA PHE A 94 27.33 -5.91 -14.16
C PHE A 94 27.90 -6.85 -15.23
N ASP A 95 29.22 -7.01 -15.27
CA ASP A 95 29.88 -7.87 -16.27
C ASP A 95 29.49 -9.36 -16.10
N GLY A 96 29.30 -9.84 -14.86
CA GLY A 96 28.83 -11.20 -14.55
C GLY A 96 27.39 -11.44 -15.01
N THR A 97 26.50 -10.48 -14.76
CA THR A 97 25.13 -10.51 -15.25
C THR A 97 25.10 -10.49 -16.78
N VAL A 98 25.87 -9.62 -17.44
CA VAL A 98 25.97 -9.61 -18.90
C VAL A 98 26.49 -10.93 -19.45
N ALA A 99 27.50 -11.53 -18.82
CA ALA A 99 28.03 -12.83 -19.23
C ALA A 99 26.99 -13.96 -19.14
N LYS A 100 26.06 -13.88 -18.19
CA LYS A 100 25.03 -14.90 -17.97
C LYS A 100 23.75 -14.66 -18.79
N TYR A 101 23.29 -13.42 -18.90
CA TYR A 101 21.98 -13.06 -19.45
C TYR A 101 22.07 -12.33 -20.81
N GLY A 102 23.27 -12.03 -21.29
CA GLY A 102 23.50 -11.28 -22.52
C GLY A 102 23.56 -9.76 -22.29
N GLU A 103 23.86 -9.02 -23.36
CA GLU A 103 24.04 -7.56 -23.31
C GLU A 103 22.73 -6.78 -23.44
N ASP A 104 21.64 -7.39 -23.90
CA ASP A 104 20.35 -6.75 -24.12
C ASP A 104 19.24 -7.49 -23.35
N TRP A 105 18.68 -6.81 -22.35
CA TRP A 105 17.66 -7.36 -21.45
C TRP A 105 16.23 -7.00 -21.85
N THR A 106 16.01 -6.35 -23.00
CA THR A 106 14.65 -6.04 -23.50
C THR A 106 13.85 -7.29 -23.90
N ASN A 107 14.52 -8.45 -23.97
CA ASN A 107 13.88 -9.75 -24.14
C ASN A 107 13.31 -10.34 -22.85
N ASN A 108 13.62 -9.77 -21.67
CA ASN A 108 12.99 -10.17 -20.42
C ASN A 108 11.53 -9.70 -20.44
N HIS A 109 10.60 -10.61 -20.13
CA HIS A 109 9.17 -10.35 -20.17
C HIS A 109 8.70 -9.41 -19.05
N PHE A 110 9.49 -9.26 -17.99
CA PHE A 110 9.22 -8.45 -16.81
C PHE A 110 9.81 -7.05 -16.97
N ASN A 111 8.96 -6.03 -17.00
CA ASN A 111 9.41 -4.65 -17.17
C ASN A 111 10.09 -4.11 -15.91
N ASP A 112 9.64 -4.55 -14.74
CA ASP A 112 10.27 -4.23 -13.45
C ASP A 112 11.70 -4.74 -13.40
N ASP A 113 11.97 -6.00 -13.77
CA ASP A 113 13.33 -6.53 -13.89
C ASP A 113 14.24 -5.59 -14.70
N ILE A 114 13.77 -5.14 -15.87
CA ILE A 114 14.52 -4.23 -16.74
C ILE A 114 14.73 -2.87 -16.05
N MET A 115 13.72 -2.36 -15.35
CA MET A 115 13.76 -1.05 -14.70
C MET A 115 14.68 -1.02 -13.48
N TRP A 116 14.72 -2.08 -12.66
CA TRP A 116 15.68 -2.22 -11.56
C TRP A 116 17.12 -2.12 -12.07
N TRP A 117 17.42 -2.81 -13.18
CA TRP A 117 18.73 -2.72 -13.82
C TRP A 117 19.00 -1.37 -14.50
N ALA A 118 17.98 -0.69 -15.02
CA ALA A 118 18.12 0.66 -15.56
C ALA A 118 18.49 1.67 -14.45
N MET A 119 17.81 1.58 -13.31
CA MET A 119 18.08 2.40 -12.12
C MET A 119 19.48 2.14 -11.57
N GLY A 120 19.85 0.88 -11.33
CA GLY A 120 21.20 0.51 -10.90
C GLY A 120 22.27 0.98 -11.88
N SER A 121 22.01 0.93 -13.19
CA SER A 121 22.94 1.45 -14.21
C SER A 121 23.10 2.98 -14.12
N ALA A 122 22.03 3.72 -13.86
CA ALA A 122 22.13 5.17 -13.67
C ALA A 122 23.02 5.50 -12.44
N ARG A 123 22.81 4.80 -11.32
CA ARG A 123 23.63 4.94 -10.10
C ARG A 123 25.09 4.52 -10.34
N ALA A 124 25.33 3.44 -11.07
CA ALA A 124 26.68 3.01 -11.45
C ALA A 124 27.39 4.08 -12.29
N TYR A 125 26.69 4.76 -13.20
CA TYR A 125 27.27 5.90 -13.92
C TYR A 125 27.64 7.04 -12.95
N GLU A 126 26.78 7.38 -11.99
CA GLU A 126 27.10 8.45 -11.03
C GLU A 126 28.38 8.17 -10.25
N ILE A 127 28.63 6.92 -9.87
CA ILE A 127 29.82 6.49 -9.13
C ILE A 127 31.05 6.37 -10.03
N THR A 128 30.91 5.71 -11.17
CA THR A 128 32.05 5.28 -12.00
C THR A 128 32.43 6.29 -13.07
N LYS A 129 31.48 7.14 -13.48
CA LYS A 129 31.53 7.98 -14.69
C LYS A 129 31.82 7.21 -15.98
N ASN A 130 31.58 5.90 -15.99
CA ASN A 130 31.76 5.06 -17.18
C ASN A 130 30.51 5.11 -18.06
N GLN A 131 30.66 5.66 -19.26
CA GLN A 131 29.56 5.89 -20.21
C GLN A 131 28.71 4.65 -20.51
N LYS A 132 29.29 3.44 -20.45
CA LYS A 132 28.55 2.19 -20.70
C LYS A 132 27.29 2.05 -19.85
N TYR A 133 27.34 2.55 -18.61
CA TYR A 133 26.20 2.47 -17.69
C TYR A 133 25.11 3.49 -18.01
N LEU A 134 25.47 4.73 -18.37
CA LEU A 134 24.49 5.73 -18.77
C LEU A 134 23.78 5.33 -20.06
N ASP A 135 24.51 4.76 -21.02
CA ASP A 135 23.93 4.28 -22.27
C ASP A 135 22.91 3.16 -22.01
N LYS A 136 23.22 2.23 -21.08
CA LYS A 136 22.30 1.15 -20.68
C LYS A 136 21.10 1.64 -19.88
N ALA A 137 21.32 2.56 -18.93
CA ALA A 137 20.24 3.18 -18.15
C ALA A 137 19.21 3.85 -19.06
N LYS A 138 19.67 4.69 -20.00
CA LYS A 138 18.79 5.34 -20.99
C LYS A 138 18.10 4.33 -21.89
N TYR A 139 18.85 3.39 -22.46
CA TYR A 139 18.30 2.40 -23.38
C TYR A 139 17.16 1.58 -22.77
N TYR A 140 17.35 1.08 -21.55
CA TYR A 140 16.34 0.27 -20.86
C TYR A 140 15.16 1.10 -20.34
N PHE A 141 15.41 2.29 -19.78
CA PHE A 141 14.34 3.20 -19.40
C PHE A 141 13.48 3.59 -20.61
N ASP A 142 14.11 4.03 -21.69
CA ASP A 142 13.43 4.49 -22.91
C ASP A 142 12.63 3.34 -23.54
N PHE A 143 13.14 2.10 -23.54
CA PHE A 143 12.39 0.93 -24.00
C PHE A 143 11.10 0.74 -23.19
N VAL A 144 11.20 0.67 -21.86
CA VAL A 144 10.04 0.42 -21.00
C VAL A 144 9.06 1.59 -21.05
N TYR A 145 9.52 2.82 -20.84
CA TYR A 145 8.66 4.00 -20.80
C TYR A 145 7.94 4.25 -22.13
N ASN A 146 8.67 4.20 -23.25
CA ASN A 146 8.08 4.55 -24.55
C ASN A 146 7.18 3.46 -25.14
N THR A 147 7.30 2.19 -24.69
CA THR A 147 6.54 1.08 -25.27
C THR A 147 5.52 0.45 -24.32
N GLN A 148 5.69 0.63 -23.00
CA GLN A 148 4.86 -0.04 -21.99
C GLN A 148 4.01 0.92 -21.14
N TRP A 149 4.23 2.23 -21.24
CA TRP A 149 3.22 3.20 -20.79
C TRP A 149 1.97 3.10 -21.67
N ASP A 150 0.81 2.99 -21.06
CA ASP A 150 -0.47 2.87 -21.76
C ASP A 150 -1.55 3.75 -21.11
N ASP A 151 -2.25 4.54 -21.92
CA ASP A 151 -3.37 5.39 -21.48
C ASP A 151 -4.74 4.70 -21.62
N SER A 152 -4.83 3.52 -22.26
CA SER A 152 -6.10 2.86 -22.56
C SER A 152 -6.70 2.11 -21.36
N PHE A 153 -5.86 1.59 -20.47
CA PHE A 153 -6.28 1.00 -19.19
C PHE A 153 -5.83 1.88 -18.01
N ALA A 154 -6.73 2.11 -17.05
CA ALA A 154 -6.49 2.92 -15.85
C ALA A 154 -5.96 4.35 -16.14
N ASN A 155 -6.23 4.88 -17.34
CA ASN A 155 -5.87 6.24 -17.78
C ASN A 155 -4.38 6.60 -17.64
N GLY A 156 -3.49 5.60 -17.76
CA GLY A 156 -2.04 5.79 -17.66
C GLY A 156 -1.34 4.60 -17.00
N GLY A 157 -0.05 4.76 -16.76
CA GLY A 157 0.78 3.79 -16.04
C GLY A 157 1.43 2.74 -16.93
N ILE A 158 2.49 2.15 -16.40
CA ILE A 158 3.34 1.15 -17.06
C ILE A 158 2.86 -0.25 -16.72
N TRP A 159 2.74 -1.11 -17.73
CA TRP A 159 2.44 -2.54 -17.58
C TRP A 159 3.55 -3.28 -16.84
N TRP A 160 3.18 -4.26 -16.01
CA TRP A 160 4.17 -5.08 -15.31
C TRP A 160 4.98 -5.96 -16.27
N MET A 161 4.34 -6.56 -17.26
CA MET A 161 5.00 -7.38 -18.28
C MET A 161 4.86 -6.76 -19.67
N ASN A 162 5.84 -6.97 -20.55
CA ASN A 162 5.77 -6.54 -21.95
C ASN A 162 5.11 -7.56 -22.88
N THR A 163 4.80 -8.76 -22.40
CA THR A 163 4.10 -9.82 -23.16
C THR A 163 2.63 -9.99 -22.80
N ASP A 164 2.26 -9.71 -21.56
CA ASP A 164 0.87 -9.78 -21.07
C ASP A 164 0.51 -8.48 -20.36
N HIS A 165 -0.59 -7.86 -20.79
CA HIS A 165 -1.05 -6.55 -20.31
C HIS A 165 -2.27 -6.72 -19.42
N SER A 166 -2.15 -7.55 -18.38
CA SER A 166 -3.23 -7.87 -17.44
C SER A 166 -3.19 -7.02 -16.15
N THR A 167 -2.04 -6.43 -15.81
CA THR A 167 -1.87 -5.66 -14.57
C THR A 167 -0.78 -4.57 -14.63
N LYS A 168 -1.01 -3.46 -13.90
CA LYS A 168 -0.06 -2.35 -13.69
C LYS A 168 0.32 -2.28 -12.21
N ASN A 169 1.62 -2.30 -11.90
CA ASN A 169 2.11 -2.56 -10.54
C ASN A 169 2.95 -1.39 -9.99
N ALA A 170 2.96 -1.25 -8.68
CA ALA A 170 3.85 -0.33 -7.97
C ALA A 170 5.34 -0.68 -8.20
N CYS A 171 5.67 -1.99 -8.25
CA CYS A 171 7.03 -2.50 -8.42
C CYS A 171 7.70 -2.17 -9.76
N ILE A 172 6.96 -1.65 -10.74
CA ILE A 172 7.52 -1.08 -11.98
C ILE A 172 7.39 0.45 -12.00
N ASN A 173 6.22 0.98 -11.63
CA ASN A 173 5.94 2.40 -11.84
C ASN A 173 6.77 3.31 -10.92
N PHE A 174 6.91 2.99 -9.63
CA PHE A 174 7.72 3.83 -8.74
C PHE A 174 9.24 3.71 -9.01
N PRO A 175 9.80 2.52 -9.27
CA PRO A 175 11.17 2.41 -9.79
C PRO A 175 11.41 3.17 -11.09
N ALA A 176 10.43 3.18 -12.00
CA ALA A 176 10.55 3.96 -13.24
C ALA A 176 10.60 5.48 -12.95
N ALA A 177 9.77 5.97 -12.03
CA ALA A 177 9.85 7.38 -11.60
C ALA A 177 11.21 7.69 -10.96
N GLU A 178 11.75 6.79 -10.13
CA GLU A 178 13.05 6.95 -9.48
C GLU A 178 14.24 6.88 -10.48
N ALA A 179 14.21 5.93 -11.43
CA ALA A 179 15.19 5.86 -12.51
C ALA A 179 15.20 7.14 -13.37
N ALA A 180 14.02 7.70 -13.65
CA ALA A 180 13.89 8.98 -14.36
C ALA A 180 14.46 10.16 -13.56
N VAL A 181 14.32 10.17 -12.22
CA VAL A 181 14.98 11.14 -11.34
C VAL A 181 16.50 11.05 -11.48
N TYR A 182 17.09 9.85 -11.44
CA TYR A 182 18.53 9.66 -11.63
C TYR A 182 18.98 10.14 -13.02
N LEU A 183 18.26 9.74 -14.08
CA LEU A 183 18.58 10.14 -15.46
C LEU A 183 18.48 11.66 -15.65
N TYR A 184 17.48 12.34 -15.09
CA TYR A 184 17.41 13.80 -15.10
C TYR A 184 18.59 14.42 -14.33
N ASN A 185 18.93 13.89 -13.15
CA ASN A 185 20.04 14.41 -12.37
C ASN A 185 21.38 14.32 -13.11
N ILE A 186 21.57 13.27 -13.91
CA ILE A 186 22.75 13.05 -14.74
C ILE A 186 22.76 13.95 -15.99
N THR A 187 21.64 13.99 -16.72
CA THR A 187 21.58 14.53 -18.10
C THR A 187 21.10 15.98 -18.17
N LYS A 188 20.28 16.40 -17.19
CA LYS A 188 19.50 17.65 -17.23
C LYS A 188 18.57 17.75 -18.46
N ASP A 189 18.15 16.61 -18.99
CA ASP A 189 17.18 16.51 -20.07
C ASP A 189 15.76 16.49 -19.49
N ASP A 190 14.98 17.53 -19.78
CA ASP A 190 13.61 17.72 -19.27
C ASP A 190 12.68 16.54 -19.59
N HIS A 191 12.97 15.76 -20.65
CA HIS A 191 12.25 14.53 -20.96
C HIS A 191 12.12 13.58 -19.75
N TYR A 192 13.20 13.40 -18.99
CA TYR A 192 13.19 12.51 -17.82
C TYR A 192 12.48 13.12 -16.62
N LEU A 193 12.52 14.45 -16.44
CA LEU A 193 11.75 15.11 -15.39
C LEU A 193 10.25 15.04 -15.66
N ASP A 194 9.85 15.24 -16.92
CA ASP A 194 8.46 15.09 -17.38
C ASP A 194 7.98 13.65 -17.18
N ALA A 195 8.80 12.66 -17.53
CA ALA A 195 8.49 11.25 -17.32
C ALA A 195 8.34 10.93 -15.82
N ALA A 196 9.31 11.33 -14.97
CA ALA A 196 9.26 11.12 -13.53
C ALA A 196 7.98 11.70 -12.91
N THR A 197 7.66 12.94 -13.29
CA THR A 197 6.48 13.67 -12.78
C THR A 197 5.18 13.01 -13.24
N ARG A 198 5.09 12.60 -14.52
CA ARG A 198 3.89 11.93 -15.07
C ARG A 198 3.66 10.58 -14.40
N ILE A 199 4.71 9.76 -14.29
CA ILE A 199 4.64 8.43 -13.68
C ILE A 199 4.26 8.55 -12.21
N TYR A 200 4.92 9.41 -11.46
CA TYR A 200 4.66 9.58 -10.03
C TYR A 200 3.24 10.07 -9.77
N ARG A 201 2.74 11.07 -10.51
CA ARG A 201 1.38 11.61 -10.30
C ARG A 201 0.28 10.57 -10.58
N TRP A 202 0.41 9.83 -11.69
CA TRP A 202 -0.50 8.74 -12.01
C TRP A 202 -0.45 7.68 -10.91
N SER A 203 0.75 7.26 -10.51
CA SER A 203 0.94 6.20 -9.52
C SER A 203 0.42 6.60 -8.14
N LYS A 204 0.69 7.84 -7.70
CA LYS A 204 0.14 8.40 -6.47
C LYS A 204 -1.39 8.35 -6.48
N THR A 205 -2.01 8.76 -7.59
CA THR A 205 -3.48 8.77 -7.66
C THR A 205 -4.09 7.38 -7.73
N MET A 206 -3.48 6.47 -8.51
CA MET A 206 -4.09 5.18 -8.86
C MET A 206 -3.64 4.02 -7.96
N LEU A 207 -2.41 4.08 -7.45
CA LEU A 207 -1.76 3.04 -6.65
C LEU A 207 -1.55 3.48 -5.19
N THR A 208 -2.25 4.49 -4.69
CA THR A 208 -2.26 4.83 -3.27
C THR A 208 -3.63 5.26 -2.78
N ASP A 209 -3.78 5.35 -1.46
CA ASP A 209 -4.96 5.92 -0.80
C ASP A 209 -4.84 7.43 -0.51
N GLY A 210 -3.77 8.10 -0.98
CA GLY A 210 -3.47 9.50 -0.70
C GLY A 210 -2.96 9.81 0.72
N ASN A 211 -2.96 8.79 1.60
CA ASN A 211 -2.57 8.89 3.00
C ASN A 211 -1.31 8.07 3.32
N GLY A 212 -0.60 7.62 2.30
CA GLY A 212 0.71 6.99 2.40
C GLY A 212 0.71 5.47 2.27
N LYS A 213 -0.46 4.82 2.13
CA LYS A 213 -0.52 3.40 1.80
C LYS A 213 -0.36 3.22 0.29
N VAL A 214 0.68 2.51 -0.13
CA VAL A 214 0.93 2.14 -1.52
C VAL A 214 0.33 0.76 -1.79
N PHE A 215 -0.50 0.68 -2.83
CA PHE A 215 -1.12 -0.54 -3.32
C PHE A 215 -0.15 -1.32 -4.20
N ASP A 216 -0.24 -2.64 -4.19
CA ASP A 216 0.64 -3.50 -4.97
C ASP A 216 0.41 -3.33 -6.47
N ARG A 217 -0.84 -3.38 -6.93
CA ARG A 217 -1.18 -3.35 -8.36
C ARG A 217 -2.65 -3.03 -8.64
N ILE A 218 -2.96 -2.87 -9.93
CA ILE A 218 -4.32 -2.81 -10.48
C ILE A 218 -4.43 -3.90 -11.54
N GLU A 219 -5.41 -4.80 -11.39
CA GLU A 219 -5.74 -5.86 -12.34
C GLU A 219 -6.92 -5.43 -13.22
N MET A 220 -6.91 -5.81 -14.51
CA MET A 220 -8.00 -5.46 -15.44
C MET A 220 -9.36 -5.98 -14.98
N GLU A 221 -9.41 -7.20 -14.43
CA GLU A 221 -10.66 -7.85 -14.03
C GLU A 221 -11.10 -7.49 -12.61
N LYS A 222 -10.15 -7.32 -11.68
CA LYS A 222 -10.44 -7.17 -10.24
C LYS A 222 -10.28 -5.74 -9.71
N GLY A 223 -9.67 -4.84 -10.47
CA GLY A 223 -9.33 -3.50 -10.01
C GLY A 223 -8.12 -3.47 -9.10
N ALA A 224 -8.05 -2.49 -8.20
CA ALA A 224 -6.92 -2.30 -7.30
C ALA A 224 -6.78 -3.47 -6.30
N VAL A 225 -5.54 -3.91 -6.06
CA VAL A 225 -5.15 -4.86 -5.02
C VAL A 225 -4.40 -4.07 -3.94
N PRO A 226 -5.09 -3.60 -2.89
CA PRO A 226 -4.54 -2.65 -1.92
C PRO A 226 -3.68 -3.34 -0.85
N ASP A 227 -2.83 -4.28 -1.26
CA ASP A 227 -1.82 -4.87 -0.40
C ASP A 227 -0.59 -3.95 -0.37
N ALA A 228 -0.01 -3.75 0.81
CA ALA A 228 1.15 -2.87 0.99
C ALA A 228 2.36 -3.67 1.50
N THR A 229 3.54 -3.35 0.98
CA THR A 229 4.80 -4.08 1.19
C THR A 229 5.97 -3.12 1.37
N HIS A 230 7.06 -3.57 1.97
CA HIS A 230 8.20 -2.70 2.27
C HIS A 230 8.80 -2.05 1.03
N TYR A 231 9.04 -2.83 -0.03
CA TYR A 231 9.71 -2.33 -1.24
C TYR A 231 8.86 -1.31 -2.03
N ASN A 232 7.55 -1.53 -2.17
CA ASN A 232 6.65 -0.57 -2.83
C ASN A 232 6.55 0.76 -2.06
N GLN A 233 6.50 0.71 -0.72
CA GLN A 233 6.61 1.92 0.11
C GLN A 233 7.96 2.61 -0.10
N GLY A 234 9.04 1.84 -0.16
CA GLY A 234 10.40 2.32 -0.38
C GLY A 234 10.52 3.15 -1.66
N THR A 235 10.18 2.57 -2.81
CA THR A 235 10.31 3.25 -4.11
C THR A 235 9.37 4.45 -4.26
N PHE A 236 8.20 4.41 -3.63
CA PHE A 236 7.33 5.58 -3.55
C PHE A 236 8.03 6.73 -2.81
N ILE A 237 8.61 6.43 -1.64
CA ILE A 237 9.36 7.40 -0.83
C ILE A 237 10.59 7.92 -1.60
N GLY A 238 11.33 7.04 -2.28
CA GLY A 238 12.48 7.37 -3.11
C GLY A 238 12.17 8.36 -4.22
N ALA A 239 11.22 8.01 -5.08
CA ALA A 239 10.76 8.86 -6.17
C ALA A 239 10.23 10.22 -5.66
N ALA A 240 9.47 10.22 -4.56
CA ALA A 240 8.96 11.44 -3.94
C ALA A 240 10.09 12.36 -3.45
N VAL A 241 11.06 11.82 -2.71
CA VAL A 241 12.21 12.60 -2.22
C VAL A 241 13.06 13.11 -3.39
N GLY A 242 13.25 12.29 -4.42
CA GLY A 242 13.95 12.68 -5.65
C GLY A 242 13.30 13.86 -6.37
N LEU A 243 11.98 13.81 -6.57
CA LEU A 243 11.21 14.91 -7.14
C LEU A 243 11.21 16.15 -6.25
N TYR A 244 11.16 15.99 -4.93
CA TYR A 244 11.34 17.10 -3.98
C TYR A 244 12.71 17.78 -4.16
N GLN A 245 13.79 17.01 -4.26
CA GLN A 245 15.14 17.57 -4.42
C GLN A 245 15.33 18.32 -5.74
N ILE A 246 14.73 17.84 -6.84
CA ILE A 246 14.79 18.49 -8.15
C ILE A 246 13.94 19.76 -8.18
N THR A 247 12.70 19.67 -7.70
CA THR A 247 11.69 20.71 -7.91
C THR A 247 11.62 21.70 -6.75
N GLY A 248 12.03 21.31 -5.54
CA GLY A 248 11.80 22.03 -4.29
C GLY A 248 10.35 22.07 -3.81
N ASN A 249 9.42 21.36 -4.49
CA ASN A 249 8.01 21.33 -4.12
C ASN A 249 7.81 20.40 -2.90
N THR A 250 7.43 20.97 -1.76
CA THR A 250 7.29 20.25 -0.48
C THR A 250 6.15 19.24 -0.47
N VAL A 251 5.21 19.30 -1.42
CA VAL A 251 4.15 18.28 -1.55
C VAL A 251 4.74 16.87 -1.67
N TYR A 252 5.82 16.72 -2.44
CA TYR A 252 6.48 15.42 -2.57
C TYR A 252 7.16 14.98 -1.28
N LEU A 253 7.71 15.92 -0.49
CA LEU A 253 8.27 15.58 0.82
C LEU A 253 7.18 15.18 1.82
N ASP A 254 6.02 15.85 1.78
CA ASP A 254 4.85 15.50 2.59
C ASP A 254 4.32 14.11 2.25
N ASP A 255 4.28 13.76 0.97
CA ASP A 255 3.94 12.42 0.51
C ASP A 255 4.87 11.35 1.10
N ALA A 256 6.19 11.59 1.01
CA ALA A 256 7.19 10.69 1.57
C ALA A 256 7.04 10.53 3.09
N VAL A 257 6.74 11.61 3.81
CA VAL A 257 6.46 11.59 5.26
C VAL A 257 5.21 10.78 5.58
N LYS A 258 4.12 10.92 4.81
CA LYS A 258 2.90 10.11 4.97
C LYS A 258 3.20 8.62 4.78
N ALA A 259 3.91 8.25 3.72
CA ALA A 259 4.24 6.86 3.43
C ALA A 259 5.22 6.23 4.44
N ALA A 260 6.19 6.99 4.94
CA ALA A 260 7.08 6.55 6.01
C ALA A 260 6.32 6.39 7.33
N SER A 261 5.36 7.28 7.63
CA SER A 261 4.49 7.16 8.80
C SER A 261 3.63 5.90 8.72
N PHE A 262 2.98 5.65 7.56
CA PHE A 262 2.23 4.41 7.31
C PHE A 262 3.11 3.18 7.53
N THR A 263 4.32 3.17 6.98
CA THR A 263 5.27 2.06 7.14
C THR A 263 5.60 1.80 8.61
N LYS A 264 5.94 2.87 9.35
CA LYS A 264 6.31 2.84 10.77
C LYS A 264 5.17 2.37 11.69
N ASP A 265 3.92 2.56 11.28
CA ASP A 265 2.74 2.28 12.11
C ASP A 265 1.98 1.01 11.69
N HIS A 266 2.12 0.54 10.44
CA HIS A 266 1.34 -0.57 9.90
C HIS A 266 2.17 -1.71 9.30
N LEU A 267 3.42 -1.48 8.88
CA LEU A 267 4.29 -2.51 8.30
C LEU A 267 5.36 -2.98 9.30
N VAL A 268 4.96 -3.04 10.56
CA VAL A 268 5.76 -3.42 11.72
C VAL A 268 5.08 -4.51 12.53
N ASP A 269 5.84 -5.24 13.33
CA ASP A 269 5.29 -6.14 14.35
C ASP A 269 4.78 -5.34 15.58
N GLU A 270 4.27 -6.06 16.57
CA GLU A 270 3.80 -5.50 17.84
C GLU A 270 4.87 -4.68 18.60
N ASN A 271 6.16 -4.87 18.29
CA ASN A 271 7.30 -4.19 18.90
C ASN A 271 7.78 -2.99 18.09
N ARG A 272 7.05 -2.61 17.03
CA ARG A 272 7.42 -1.59 16.06
C ARG A 272 8.67 -1.93 15.23
N LEU A 273 9.09 -3.20 15.21
CA LEU A 273 10.14 -3.67 14.32
C LEU A 273 9.55 -3.92 12.93
N LEU A 274 10.26 -3.56 11.86
CA LEU A 274 9.85 -3.88 10.50
C LEU A 274 9.59 -5.38 10.36
N ARG A 275 8.37 -5.73 9.93
CA ARG A 275 7.93 -7.13 9.86
C ARG A 275 8.81 -7.97 8.92
N TYR A 276 8.75 -9.29 9.06
CA TYR A 276 9.31 -10.19 8.06
C TYR A 276 8.24 -10.51 7.02
N GLU A 277 8.51 -10.21 5.75
CA GLU A 277 7.53 -10.43 4.66
C GLU A 277 7.73 -11.77 3.92
N GLY A 278 8.58 -12.65 4.47
CA GLY A 278 8.65 -14.05 4.02
C GLY A 278 7.40 -14.85 4.41
N PRO A 279 7.17 -16.03 3.82
CA PRO A 279 8.09 -16.84 3.02
C PRO A 279 8.08 -16.50 1.52
N ASN A 280 7.27 -15.52 1.08
CA ASN A 280 7.32 -15.06 -0.30
C ASN A 280 8.78 -14.70 -0.67
N HIS A 281 9.26 -15.30 -1.76
CA HIS A 281 10.66 -15.23 -2.13
C HIS A 281 11.13 -13.79 -2.39
N ASP A 282 10.28 -13.00 -3.02
CA ASP A 282 10.59 -11.65 -3.47
C ASP A 282 10.45 -10.64 -2.33
N LEU A 283 9.47 -10.83 -1.44
CA LEU A 283 9.19 -9.88 -0.36
C LEU A 283 10.15 -10.02 0.84
N LYS A 284 10.70 -11.21 1.11
CA LYS A 284 11.49 -11.47 2.33
C LYS A 284 12.73 -10.58 2.51
N GLY A 285 13.29 -10.05 1.42
CA GLY A 285 14.39 -9.09 1.41
C GLY A 285 13.98 -7.64 1.11
N GLY A 286 12.69 -7.35 0.93
CA GLY A 286 12.15 -6.04 0.55
C GLY A 286 12.49 -4.90 1.52
N LYS A 287 12.88 -5.22 2.76
CA LYS A 287 13.49 -4.25 3.69
C LYS A 287 14.71 -3.54 3.08
N THR A 288 15.50 -4.21 2.24
CA THR A 288 16.67 -3.62 1.56
C THR A 288 16.28 -2.36 0.79
N ILE A 289 15.32 -2.48 -0.13
CA ILE A 289 14.82 -1.35 -0.93
C ILE A 289 14.18 -0.27 -0.05
N LEU A 290 13.42 -0.67 0.97
CA LEU A 290 12.81 0.27 1.90
C LEU A 290 13.86 1.13 2.61
N LEU A 291 14.90 0.51 3.18
CA LEU A 291 15.88 1.20 4.02
C LEU A 291 16.74 2.18 3.22
N ARG A 292 17.11 1.80 1.98
CA ARG A 292 17.77 2.71 1.02
C ARG A 292 16.99 4.00 0.84
N ASN A 293 15.69 3.87 0.59
CA ASN A 293 14.81 5.01 0.35
C ASN A 293 14.45 5.80 1.61
N LEU A 294 14.31 5.11 2.75
CA LEU A 294 14.15 5.76 4.05
C LEU A 294 15.39 6.61 4.42
N ALA A 295 16.58 6.25 3.97
CA ALA A 295 17.78 7.06 4.16
C ALA A 295 17.73 8.38 3.34
N TYR A 296 17.19 8.35 2.12
CA TYR A 296 16.96 9.58 1.35
C TYR A 296 15.99 10.51 2.07
N LEU A 297 14.89 9.96 2.60
CA LEU A 297 13.95 10.73 3.41
C LEU A 297 14.60 11.25 4.68
N GLN A 298 15.35 10.41 5.41
CA GLN A 298 16.05 10.78 6.64
C GLN A 298 16.92 12.00 6.42
N LYS A 299 17.72 12.00 5.35
CA LYS A 299 18.56 13.14 4.99
C LYS A 299 17.71 14.38 4.70
N ALA A 300 16.68 14.26 3.86
CA ALA A 300 15.83 15.37 3.46
C ALA A 300 15.13 16.03 4.66
N VAL A 301 14.52 15.26 5.58
CA VAL A 301 13.80 15.81 6.74
C VAL A 301 14.74 16.39 7.80
N ASN A 302 15.96 15.86 7.94
CA ASN A 302 16.95 16.38 8.89
C ASN A 302 17.52 17.75 8.46
N GLU A 303 17.47 18.07 7.17
CA GLU A 303 17.86 19.38 6.63
C GLU A 303 16.75 20.45 6.78
N ARG A 304 15.54 20.05 7.20
CA ARG A 304 14.39 20.95 7.40
C ARG A 304 14.37 21.56 8.79
N SER A 305 13.86 22.79 8.88
CA SER A 305 13.78 23.56 10.13
C SER A 305 12.35 23.78 10.61
N GLU A 306 11.36 23.51 9.75
CA GLU A 306 9.95 23.61 10.08
C GLU A 306 9.57 22.63 11.19
N SER A 307 8.70 23.06 12.11
CA SER A 307 8.39 22.30 13.32
C SER A 307 7.77 20.92 13.04
N THR A 308 6.97 20.80 11.99
CA THR A 308 6.33 19.55 11.57
C THR A 308 7.36 18.51 11.14
N TYR A 309 8.28 18.85 10.23
CA TYR A 309 9.35 17.95 9.80
C TYR A 309 10.32 17.65 10.92
N LYS A 310 10.64 18.62 11.78
CA LYS A 310 11.54 18.41 12.92
C LYS A 310 10.98 17.40 13.93
N GLN A 311 9.68 17.46 14.22
CA GLN A 311 9.03 16.49 15.10
C GLN A 311 9.03 15.10 14.48
N PHE A 312 8.61 14.99 13.21
CA PHE A 312 8.64 13.74 12.47
C PHE A 312 10.06 13.13 12.44
N ALA A 313 11.07 13.94 12.09
CA ALA A 313 12.46 13.51 11.99
C ALA A 313 12.97 12.93 13.32
N ALA A 314 12.63 13.53 14.46
CA ALA A 314 13.05 13.01 15.76
C ALA A 314 12.50 11.59 16.02
N GLU A 315 11.20 11.38 15.80
CA GLU A 315 10.55 10.08 16.00
C GLU A 315 11.02 9.04 14.96
N PHE A 316 11.10 9.46 13.71
CA PHE A 316 11.51 8.64 12.58
C PHE A 316 12.97 8.18 12.72
N ASN A 317 13.89 9.08 13.06
CA ASN A 317 15.29 8.73 13.29
C ASN A 317 15.40 7.70 14.42
N TYR A 318 14.62 7.85 15.50
CA TYR A 318 14.68 6.92 16.64
C TYR A 318 14.24 5.52 16.21
N TRP A 319 13.12 5.45 15.49
CA TRP A 319 12.60 4.20 14.99
C TRP A 319 13.53 3.52 13.96
N ALA A 320 14.12 4.28 13.04
CA ALA A 320 15.06 3.75 12.05
C ALA A 320 16.32 3.18 12.72
N ALA A 321 16.90 3.90 13.68
CA ALA A 321 18.06 3.43 14.44
C ALA A 321 17.73 2.22 15.33
N PHE A 322 16.53 2.19 15.93
CA PHE A 322 16.03 1.06 16.71
C PHE A 322 15.98 -0.22 15.88
N ASN A 323 15.46 -0.12 14.65
CA ASN A 323 15.37 -1.25 13.73
C ASN A 323 16.76 -1.77 13.33
N ALA A 324 17.65 -0.88 12.87
CA ALA A 324 19.01 -1.25 12.46
C ALA A 324 19.81 -1.88 13.61
N GLN A 325 19.74 -1.29 14.80
CA GLN A 325 20.43 -1.79 15.98
C GLN A 325 19.89 -3.16 16.43
N THR A 326 18.56 -3.34 16.38
CA THR A 326 17.92 -4.62 16.74
C THR A 326 18.34 -5.72 15.77
N ALA A 327 18.33 -5.44 14.47
CA ALA A 327 18.81 -6.36 13.45
C ALA A 327 20.27 -6.77 13.70
N TRP A 328 21.16 -5.80 13.95
CA TRP A 328 22.58 -6.07 14.17
C TRP A 328 22.87 -6.87 15.44
N ASN A 329 22.09 -6.67 16.50
CA ASN A 329 22.21 -7.48 17.71
C ASN A 329 21.78 -8.94 17.50
N ASN A 330 21.00 -9.20 16.44
CA ASN A 330 20.56 -10.54 16.04
C ASN A 330 21.47 -11.20 14.98
N ARG A 331 22.68 -10.67 14.75
CA ARG A 331 23.68 -11.33 13.89
C ARG A 331 24.22 -12.62 14.51
N ASN A 332 24.57 -13.57 13.65
CA ASN A 332 25.27 -14.78 14.06
C ASN A 332 26.79 -14.55 14.27
N ALA A 333 27.53 -15.61 14.58
CA ALA A 333 28.98 -15.55 14.77
C ALA A 333 29.78 -15.16 13.51
N ASP A 334 29.21 -15.36 12.32
CA ASP A 334 29.79 -14.94 11.03
C ASP A 334 29.41 -13.47 10.69
N ASN A 335 28.75 -12.75 11.60
CA ASN A 335 28.16 -11.41 11.39
C ASN A 335 27.09 -11.35 10.29
N ILE A 336 26.41 -12.46 10.00
CA ILE A 336 25.24 -12.50 9.11
C ILE A 336 23.96 -12.35 9.94
N VAL A 337 23.08 -11.47 9.49
CA VAL A 337 21.73 -11.26 10.04
C VAL A 337 20.72 -11.89 9.09
N ASP A 338 19.73 -12.61 9.61
CA ASP A 338 18.61 -13.13 8.82
C ASP A 338 17.58 -12.04 8.52
N GLY A 339 16.72 -12.21 7.51
CA GLY A 339 15.68 -11.25 7.19
C GLY A 339 14.62 -11.07 8.29
N ASN A 340 14.48 -12.04 9.20
CA ASN A 340 13.63 -11.90 10.37
C ASN A 340 14.38 -11.22 11.53
N TRP A 341 14.40 -9.90 11.53
CA TRP A 341 15.13 -9.09 12.51
C TRP A 341 14.67 -9.25 13.96
N SER A 342 13.53 -9.89 14.20
CA SER A 342 13.00 -10.14 15.54
C SER A 342 13.81 -11.20 16.31
N GLY A 343 14.73 -11.93 15.65
CA GLY A 343 15.62 -12.87 16.30
C GLY A 343 16.73 -13.40 15.39
N GLN A 344 17.58 -14.27 15.94
CA GLN A 344 18.58 -15.00 15.15
C GLN A 344 18.00 -16.28 14.51
N LEU A 345 18.38 -16.57 13.27
CA LEU A 345 18.19 -17.88 12.63
C LEU A 345 19.09 -18.92 13.32
N LEU A 346 18.48 -19.95 13.93
CA LEU A 346 19.19 -20.96 14.73
C LEU A 346 19.52 -22.23 13.95
N SER A 347 18.83 -22.50 12.84
CA SER A 347 19.02 -23.68 12.00
C SER A 347 18.56 -23.39 10.57
N GLY A 348 19.15 -24.05 9.58
CA GLY A 348 18.84 -23.83 8.16
C GLY A 348 19.94 -23.06 7.45
N THR A 349 19.58 -22.40 6.35
CA THR A 349 20.52 -21.67 5.49
C THR A 349 20.18 -20.19 5.47
N TYR A 350 21.20 -19.35 5.52
CA TYR A 350 21.02 -17.91 5.28
C TYR A 350 20.84 -17.66 3.79
N GLU A 351 19.96 -16.73 3.45
CA GLU A 351 19.66 -16.34 2.07
C GLU A 351 20.16 -14.93 1.80
N ALA A 352 20.83 -14.71 0.67
CA ALA A 352 21.44 -13.42 0.36
C ALA A 352 20.42 -12.28 0.39
N TRP A 353 19.26 -12.47 -0.23
CA TRP A 353 18.21 -11.44 -0.26
C TRP A 353 17.60 -11.13 1.11
N ALA A 354 17.33 -12.14 1.94
CA ALA A 354 16.81 -11.90 3.28
C ALA A 354 17.85 -11.18 4.15
N SER A 355 19.14 -11.51 3.99
CA SER A 355 20.24 -10.95 4.78
C SER A 355 20.70 -9.56 4.36
N SER A 356 20.43 -9.12 3.12
CA SER A 356 20.92 -7.83 2.62
C SER A 356 20.34 -6.63 3.35
N GLY A 357 19.11 -6.72 3.88
CA GLY A 357 18.47 -5.60 4.55
C GLY A 357 19.27 -5.06 5.74
N ALA A 358 19.94 -5.93 6.52
CA ALA A 358 20.75 -5.48 7.65
C ALA A 358 22.06 -4.81 7.19
N VAL A 359 22.65 -5.28 6.09
CA VAL A 359 23.82 -4.66 5.46
C VAL A 359 23.46 -3.26 4.97
N GLU A 360 22.32 -3.14 4.30
CA GLU A 360 21.78 -1.88 3.81
C GLU A 360 21.55 -0.91 4.99
N ALA A 361 20.81 -1.32 6.03
CA ALA A 361 20.51 -0.49 7.20
C ALA A 361 21.77 0.16 7.80
N LEU A 362 22.83 -0.63 7.97
CA LEU A 362 24.09 -0.19 8.57
C LEU A 362 24.94 0.68 7.62
N SER A 363 24.67 0.63 6.31
CA SER A 363 25.38 1.40 5.29
C SER A 363 24.70 2.74 5.02
N VAL A 364 23.37 2.83 5.12
CA VAL A 364 22.63 4.04 4.68
C VAL A 364 21.98 4.84 5.81
N LEU A 365 21.62 4.23 6.94
CA LEU A 365 20.92 4.94 8.01
C LEU A 365 21.88 5.65 8.97
N GLN A 366 21.46 6.81 9.45
CA GLN A 366 22.16 7.54 10.49
C GLN A 366 22.03 6.82 11.84
N SER A 367 23.17 6.50 12.45
CA SER A 367 23.24 5.93 13.79
C SER A 367 22.83 6.93 14.87
N GLN A 368 22.16 6.45 15.91
CA GLN A 368 22.02 7.16 17.17
C GLN A 368 21.74 6.21 18.33
N ASP A 369 21.93 6.70 19.55
CA ASP A 369 21.66 5.96 20.77
C ASP A 369 20.18 5.60 20.88
N VAL A 370 19.90 4.29 20.98
CA VAL A 370 18.56 3.77 21.19
C VAL A 370 18.50 2.94 22.46
N ASN A 371 17.40 3.07 23.19
CA ASN A 371 17.11 2.22 24.32
C ASN A 371 16.41 0.96 23.83
N LEU A 372 17.14 -0.14 23.79
CA LEU A 372 16.62 -1.47 23.45
C LEU A 372 15.98 -2.17 24.65
N GLY A 373 15.75 -1.43 25.75
CA GLY A 373 15.57 -1.91 27.11
C GLY A 373 14.58 -3.06 27.25
N GLY A 374 15.10 -4.27 27.15
CA GLY A 374 14.33 -5.51 27.06
C GLY A 374 13.46 -5.48 25.81
N TYR A 375 13.69 -6.40 24.88
CA TYR A 375 12.68 -6.77 23.88
C TYR A 375 11.29 -6.70 24.53
N ALA A 376 10.33 -5.97 23.95
CA ALA A 376 8.98 -6.02 24.49
C ALA A 376 8.54 -7.48 24.47
N SER A 377 8.10 -7.97 25.63
CA SER A 377 7.73 -9.36 25.79
C SER A 377 6.36 -9.61 25.20
N LYS A 378 6.21 -10.74 24.50
CA LYS A 378 4.90 -11.16 24.02
C LYS A 378 4.07 -11.53 25.23
N ASN A 379 2.86 -11.01 25.33
CA ASN A 379 1.91 -11.47 26.33
C ASN A 379 1.25 -12.77 25.83
N PRO A 380 1.55 -13.93 26.43
CA PRO A 380 1.02 -15.23 25.99
C PRO A 380 -0.48 -15.40 26.19
N PHE A 381 -1.10 -14.54 27.01
CA PHE A 381 -2.53 -14.62 27.33
C PHE A 381 -3.42 -13.91 26.29
N ASN A 382 -2.80 -13.10 25.43
CA ASN A 382 -3.46 -12.55 24.24
C ASN A 382 -3.39 -13.56 23.08
N LYS A 383 -4.23 -13.34 22.06
CA LYS A 383 -4.12 -14.05 20.78
C LYS A 383 -2.72 -13.81 20.20
N VAL A 384 -1.97 -14.89 19.98
CA VAL A 384 -0.71 -14.88 19.24
C VAL A 384 -0.95 -15.50 17.88
N GLU A 385 -0.86 -14.69 16.84
CA GLU A 385 -0.97 -15.15 15.45
C GLU A 385 0.15 -16.17 15.17
N ALA A 386 -0.21 -17.32 14.59
CA ALA A 386 0.75 -18.38 14.37
C ALA A 386 1.79 -17.98 13.31
N GLU A 387 1.40 -17.15 12.35
CA GLU A 387 2.28 -16.49 11.38
C GLU A 387 3.32 -15.56 12.00
N SER A 388 3.10 -15.08 13.22
CA SER A 388 4.03 -14.17 13.91
C SER A 388 5.20 -14.92 14.57
N TYR A 389 5.59 -16.07 14.00
CA TYR A 389 6.73 -16.85 14.47
C TYR A 389 8.04 -16.11 14.19
N ASN A 390 8.99 -16.28 15.11
CA ASN A 390 10.33 -15.73 14.97
C ASN A 390 11.27 -16.70 14.23
N VAL A 391 11.11 -18.01 14.43
CA VAL A 391 11.88 -19.05 13.72
C VAL A 391 10.97 -20.23 13.43
N GLY A 392 11.01 -20.79 12.23
CA GLY A 392 10.23 -21.98 11.92
C GLY A 392 10.69 -22.67 10.65
N THR A 393 10.15 -23.86 10.37
CA THR A 393 10.55 -24.65 9.20
C THR A 393 9.41 -25.47 8.62
N GLY A 394 9.45 -25.64 7.29
CA GLY A 394 8.71 -26.66 6.56
C GLY A 394 7.27 -26.33 6.17
N PHE A 395 6.62 -25.39 6.86
CA PHE A 395 5.28 -24.92 6.53
C PHE A 395 5.30 -23.75 5.54
N VAL A 396 4.14 -23.48 4.95
CA VAL A 396 3.90 -22.32 4.09
C VAL A 396 3.00 -21.32 4.79
N MET A 397 3.08 -20.06 4.39
CA MET A 397 2.09 -19.06 4.75
C MET A 397 1.00 -19.04 3.71
N GLU A 398 -0.24 -19.20 4.14
CA GLU A 398 -1.41 -19.16 3.25
C GLU A 398 -2.52 -18.31 3.88
N GLY A 399 -3.44 -17.84 3.03
CA GLY A 399 -4.60 -17.10 3.49
C GLY A 399 -5.58 -18.03 4.21
N SER A 400 -6.10 -17.55 5.33
CA SER A 400 -7.18 -18.18 6.07
C SER A 400 -8.55 -17.67 5.56
N PRO A 401 -9.63 -18.47 5.64
CA PRO A 401 -10.98 -18.03 5.27
C PRO A 401 -11.50 -16.79 6.01
N ASP A 402 -10.91 -16.43 7.16
CA ASP A 402 -11.23 -15.22 7.93
C ASP A 402 -10.46 -13.97 7.46
N GLY A 403 -9.61 -14.10 6.44
CA GLY A 403 -8.80 -13.02 5.88
C GLY A 403 -7.46 -12.80 6.59
N SER A 404 -7.12 -13.60 7.62
CA SER A 404 -5.78 -13.60 8.22
C SER A 404 -4.81 -14.48 7.42
N LEU A 405 -3.55 -14.56 7.87
CA LEU A 405 -2.64 -15.61 7.44
C LEU A 405 -2.71 -16.80 8.41
N GLN A 406 -2.14 -17.93 8.02
CA GLN A 406 -2.02 -19.13 8.85
C GLN A 406 -0.77 -19.93 8.47
N LEU A 407 -0.30 -20.79 9.37
CA LEU A 407 0.70 -21.82 9.05
C LEU A 407 0.02 -22.98 8.35
N GLY A 408 0.28 -23.15 7.05
CA GLY A 408 -0.26 -24.19 6.19
C GLY A 408 0.73 -25.30 5.87
N GLY A 409 0.23 -26.47 5.48
CA GLY A 409 1.06 -27.58 4.99
C GLY A 409 1.97 -28.21 6.06
N ILE A 410 1.59 -28.09 7.35
CA ILE A 410 2.38 -28.60 8.48
C ILE A 410 2.53 -30.13 8.39
N GLN A 411 3.77 -30.61 8.50
CA GLN A 411 4.13 -32.03 8.53
C GLN A 411 4.88 -32.40 9.83
N PRO A 412 4.97 -33.70 10.17
CA PRO A 412 5.76 -34.14 11.32
C PRO A 412 7.22 -33.69 11.25
N GLY A 413 7.73 -33.13 12.36
CA GLY A 413 9.10 -32.65 12.50
C GLY A 413 9.28 -31.17 12.19
N TYR A 414 8.23 -30.49 11.72
CA TYR A 414 8.23 -29.04 11.58
C TYR A 414 8.03 -28.36 12.94
N TYR A 415 8.39 -27.08 13.04
CA TYR A 415 8.21 -26.31 14.26
C TYR A 415 8.08 -24.82 13.97
N ALA A 416 7.38 -24.10 14.84
CA ALA A 416 7.32 -22.65 14.90
C ALA A 416 7.72 -22.17 16.31
N ALA A 417 8.58 -21.17 16.41
CA ALA A 417 9.13 -20.67 17.66
C ALA A 417 8.85 -19.18 17.83
N TYR A 418 8.44 -18.79 19.04
CA TYR A 418 8.03 -17.45 19.43
C TYR A 418 8.94 -17.00 20.57
N LYS A 419 9.73 -15.97 20.32
CA LYS A 419 10.73 -15.48 21.27
C LYS A 419 10.16 -14.51 22.29
N ASN A 420 10.78 -14.48 23.46
CA ASN A 420 10.55 -13.47 24.51
C ASN A 420 9.09 -13.41 24.98
N VAL A 421 8.49 -14.56 25.28
CA VAL A 421 7.11 -14.69 25.75
C VAL A 421 7.08 -14.59 27.28
N ASP A 422 6.39 -13.59 27.83
CA ASP A 422 6.37 -13.29 29.27
C ASP A 422 5.07 -13.77 29.94
N PHE A 423 5.20 -14.88 30.66
CA PHE A 423 4.11 -15.51 31.40
C PHE A 423 3.83 -14.83 32.75
N GLY A 424 4.62 -13.82 33.13
CA GLY A 424 4.50 -13.14 34.41
C GLY A 424 4.62 -14.08 35.61
N SER A 425 4.15 -13.61 36.77
CA SER A 425 4.11 -14.41 38.00
C SER A 425 2.83 -15.25 38.14
N GLU A 426 1.74 -14.83 37.49
CA GLU A 426 0.47 -15.56 37.49
C GLU A 426 0.61 -16.90 36.77
N GLY A 427 1.36 -16.92 35.67
CA GLY A 427 1.76 -18.11 34.93
C GLY A 427 0.64 -18.82 34.16
N ALA A 428 1.03 -19.52 33.10
CA ALA A 428 0.11 -20.32 32.29
C ALA A 428 -0.04 -21.75 32.84
N ILE A 429 -1.27 -22.26 32.81
CA ILE A 429 -1.62 -23.66 33.12
C ILE A 429 -2.37 -24.35 31.96
N GLY A 430 -2.79 -23.61 30.95
CA GLY A 430 -3.47 -24.15 29.78
C GLY A 430 -3.00 -23.51 28.48
N PHE A 431 -3.37 -24.16 27.37
CA PHE A 431 -3.00 -23.75 26.02
C PHE A 431 -4.16 -24.02 25.08
N ILE A 432 -4.44 -23.05 24.21
CA ILE A 432 -5.48 -23.08 23.19
C ILE A 432 -4.81 -22.82 21.85
N ALA A 433 -5.13 -23.62 20.84
CA ALA A 433 -4.71 -23.36 19.46
C ALA A 433 -5.90 -23.51 18.52
N ARG A 434 -6.10 -22.49 17.67
CA ARG A 434 -7.08 -22.55 16.59
C ARG A 434 -6.45 -23.23 15.38
N ALA A 435 -6.92 -24.44 15.10
CA ALA A 435 -6.37 -25.28 14.05
C ALA A 435 -7.47 -25.94 13.21
N ALA A 436 -7.13 -26.30 11.97
CA ALA A 436 -8.00 -27.01 11.04
C ALA A 436 -7.27 -28.22 10.45
N SER A 437 -7.94 -29.37 10.35
CA SER A 437 -7.34 -30.57 9.77
C SER A 437 -8.34 -31.27 8.84
N GLY A 438 -7.93 -31.45 7.58
CA GLY A 438 -8.60 -32.32 6.63
C GLY A 438 -8.29 -33.81 6.82
N THR A 439 -7.40 -34.15 7.75
CA THR A 439 -6.97 -35.53 8.05
C THR A 439 -7.37 -35.90 9.49
N ARG A 440 -6.65 -36.82 10.14
CA ARG A 440 -6.90 -37.17 11.55
C ARG A 440 -6.28 -36.16 12.52
N GLY A 441 -5.53 -35.18 12.01
CA GLY A 441 -4.84 -34.19 12.82
C GLY A 441 -3.44 -34.62 13.27
N GLY A 442 -2.97 -34.07 14.39
CA GLY A 442 -1.63 -34.27 14.91
C GLY A 442 -1.45 -33.65 16.30
N ASN A 443 -0.22 -33.58 16.78
CA ASN A 443 0.07 -32.98 18.08
C ASN A 443 0.92 -31.71 17.94
N ILE A 444 0.69 -30.77 18.85
CA ILE A 444 1.58 -29.65 19.14
C ILE A 444 2.25 -29.92 20.49
N GLU A 445 3.54 -30.22 20.49
CA GLU A 445 4.34 -30.20 21.72
C GLU A 445 4.73 -28.75 22.04
N ILE A 446 4.44 -28.30 23.26
CA ILE A 446 4.86 -26.98 23.75
C ILE A 446 6.17 -27.16 24.52
N ARG A 447 7.26 -26.59 24.01
CA ARG A 447 8.60 -26.65 24.59
C ARG A 447 9.14 -25.26 24.91
N LEU A 448 9.95 -25.15 25.95
CA LEU A 448 10.56 -23.89 26.38
C LEU A 448 12.04 -23.81 25.99
N ASP A 449 12.46 -22.61 25.59
CA ASP A 449 13.83 -22.13 25.38
C ASP A 449 14.64 -22.79 24.24
N SER A 450 14.27 -23.99 23.79
CA SER A 450 14.85 -24.63 22.60
C SER A 450 13.96 -25.71 22.00
N LEU A 451 14.27 -26.14 20.76
CA LEU A 451 13.55 -27.22 20.06
C LEU A 451 13.52 -28.54 20.86
N ASN A 452 14.58 -28.82 21.64
CA ASN A 452 14.69 -30.00 22.50
C ASN A 452 14.58 -29.64 24.00
N GLY A 453 14.06 -28.44 24.31
CA GLY A 453 13.93 -27.95 25.68
C GLY A 453 12.80 -28.63 26.44
N THR A 454 12.57 -28.16 27.67
CA THR A 454 11.57 -28.73 28.58
C THR A 454 10.19 -28.73 27.93
N LYS A 455 9.58 -29.92 27.79
CA LYS A 455 8.20 -30.04 27.33
C LYS A 455 7.24 -29.72 28.47
N VAL A 456 6.41 -28.71 28.28
CA VAL A 456 5.45 -28.22 29.30
C VAL A 456 4.01 -28.53 28.93
N GLY A 457 3.77 -29.04 27.72
CA GLY A 457 2.43 -29.47 27.32
C GLY A 457 2.43 -30.25 26.00
N THR A 458 1.31 -30.92 25.76
CA THR A 458 0.98 -31.48 24.45
C THR A 458 -0.49 -31.20 24.19
N LEU A 459 -0.76 -30.56 23.05
CA LEU A 459 -2.09 -30.34 22.54
C LEU A 459 -2.35 -31.32 21.40
N ASN A 460 -3.46 -32.06 21.48
CA ASN A 460 -3.93 -32.89 20.38
C ASN A 460 -4.89 -32.08 19.52
N VAL A 461 -4.57 -31.94 18.23
CA VAL A 461 -5.47 -31.39 17.22
C VAL A 461 -6.13 -32.57 16.51
N GLU A 462 -7.45 -32.68 16.63
CA GLU A 462 -8.22 -33.73 15.95
C GLU A 462 -8.58 -33.33 14.51
N GLY A 463 -9.03 -34.30 13.71
CA GLY A 463 -9.62 -34.03 12.41
C GLY A 463 -10.85 -33.14 12.51
N THR A 464 -10.83 -32.00 11.83
CA THR A 464 -11.93 -31.00 11.87
C THR A 464 -12.86 -31.09 10.66
N GLY A 465 -12.64 -32.08 9.79
CA GLY A 465 -13.44 -32.32 8.60
C GLY A 465 -13.06 -31.46 7.39
N GLY A 466 -11.96 -30.69 7.47
CA GLY A 466 -11.47 -29.87 6.34
C GLY A 466 -10.32 -28.93 6.74
N TRP A 467 -9.47 -28.56 5.78
CA TRP A 467 -8.31 -27.68 5.98
C TRP A 467 -8.65 -26.23 6.36
N ASN A 468 -9.92 -25.85 6.19
CA ASN A 468 -10.45 -24.53 6.48
C ASN A 468 -11.51 -24.55 7.60
N ASN A 469 -11.77 -25.73 8.18
CA ASN A 469 -12.71 -25.89 9.28
C ASN A 469 -11.97 -25.67 10.60
N PHE A 470 -11.79 -24.40 11.00
CA PHE A 470 -11.06 -24.07 12.22
C PHE A 470 -11.87 -24.37 13.48
N THR A 471 -11.24 -25.08 14.40
CA THR A 471 -11.73 -25.32 15.75
C THR A 471 -10.64 -24.98 16.76
N ASP A 472 -11.04 -24.59 17.96
CA ASP A 472 -10.09 -24.30 19.03
C ASP A 472 -9.81 -25.60 19.78
N ALA A 473 -8.62 -26.15 19.57
CA ALA A 473 -8.12 -27.28 20.33
C ALA A 473 -7.55 -26.77 21.65
N VAL A 474 -7.89 -27.44 22.76
CA VAL A 474 -7.50 -27.01 24.11
C VAL A 474 -6.77 -28.11 24.89
N THR A 475 -5.86 -27.73 25.77
CA THR A 475 -5.19 -28.66 26.69
C THR A 475 -4.78 -27.97 28.00
N VAL A 476 -4.68 -28.76 29.06
CA VAL A 476 -4.00 -28.37 30.30
C VAL A 476 -2.53 -28.72 30.17
N LEU A 477 -1.65 -27.79 30.54
CA LEU A 477 -0.20 -27.97 30.48
C LEU A 477 0.23 -29.08 31.45
N LYS A 478 0.97 -30.05 30.91
CA LYS A 478 1.50 -31.21 31.63
C LYS A 478 2.90 -31.56 31.12
N ASP A 479 3.77 -31.97 32.02
CA ASP A 479 5.11 -32.43 31.68
C ASP A 479 5.08 -33.79 30.97
N ASP A 480 6.25 -34.29 30.56
CA ASP A 480 6.40 -35.60 29.92
C ASP A 480 5.94 -36.78 30.80
N GLN A 481 5.79 -36.59 32.12
CA GLN A 481 5.31 -37.59 33.07
C GLN A 481 3.82 -37.47 33.36
N GLY A 482 3.14 -36.46 32.78
CA GLY A 482 1.71 -36.21 32.96
C GLY A 482 1.37 -35.37 34.20
N ASN A 483 2.36 -34.81 34.90
CA ASN A 483 2.11 -33.92 36.04
C ASN A 483 1.73 -32.51 35.55
N PRO A 484 0.85 -31.78 36.27
CA PRO A 484 0.50 -30.40 35.93
C PRO A 484 1.74 -29.49 35.84
N SER A 485 1.84 -28.71 34.77
CA SER A 485 2.89 -27.71 34.55
C SER A 485 2.34 -26.30 34.69
N LYS A 486 3.08 -25.43 35.39
CA LYS A 486 2.80 -23.99 35.46
C LYS A 486 4.01 -23.22 34.94
N VAL A 487 3.83 -22.48 33.85
CA VAL A 487 4.91 -21.72 33.18
C VAL A 487 4.86 -20.28 33.66
N THR A 488 5.98 -19.74 34.15
CA THR A 488 6.10 -18.36 34.70
C THR A 488 7.37 -17.70 34.19
N GLY A 489 7.43 -16.38 34.16
CA GLY A 489 8.60 -15.63 33.69
C GLY A 489 8.69 -15.59 32.16
N VAL A 490 9.86 -15.23 31.64
CA VAL A 490 10.08 -15.01 30.21
C VAL A 490 10.78 -16.20 29.57
N HIS A 491 10.21 -16.72 28.49
CA HIS A 491 10.72 -17.90 27.76
C HIS A 491 10.61 -17.72 26.25
N ASP A 492 11.43 -18.45 25.50
CA ASP A 492 11.13 -18.73 24.09
C ASP A 492 10.19 -19.94 24.02
N VAL A 493 9.09 -19.84 23.28
CA VAL A 493 8.09 -20.92 23.14
C VAL A 493 8.25 -21.60 21.80
N TYR A 494 8.49 -22.91 21.80
CA TYR A 494 8.56 -23.75 20.61
C TYR A 494 7.31 -24.61 20.51
N LEU A 495 6.58 -24.46 19.40
CA LEU A 495 5.50 -25.35 18.99
C LEU A 495 6.09 -26.39 18.03
N VAL A 496 6.25 -27.63 18.50
CA VAL A 496 6.83 -28.72 17.70
C VAL A 496 5.72 -29.65 17.23
N PHE A 497 5.62 -29.82 15.92
CA PHE A 497 4.54 -30.55 15.29
C PHE A 497 4.91 -32.03 15.14
N THR A 498 4.18 -32.90 15.83
CA THR A 498 4.49 -34.34 15.89
C THR A 498 3.35 -35.21 15.41
N LYS A 499 3.72 -36.38 14.89
CA LYS A 499 2.79 -37.30 14.21
C LYS A 499 1.78 -37.90 15.19
N THR A 500 0.56 -38.10 14.70
CA THR A 500 -0.32 -39.17 15.18
C THR A 500 -0.42 -40.28 14.13
N ASN A 501 -0.74 -40.02 12.85
CA ASN A 501 -0.68 -41.03 11.75
C ASN A 501 -0.58 -40.50 10.28
N ASP A 502 -0.74 -39.20 10.01
CA ASP A 502 -0.80 -38.64 8.64
C ASP A 502 0.44 -37.81 8.27
N GLN A 503 0.69 -37.61 6.96
CA GLN A 503 1.80 -36.77 6.47
C GLN A 503 1.52 -35.27 6.65
N TYR A 504 0.28 -34.83 6.38
CA TYR A 504 -0.17 -33.46 6.61
C TYR A 504 -1.06 -33.45 7.85
N LEU A 505 -0.69 -32.63 8.84
CA LEU A 505 -1.27 -32.67 10.17
C LEU A 505 -2.47 -31.73 10.31
N PHE A 506 -2.24 -30.43 10.25
CA PHE A 506 -3.26 -29.38 10.41
C PHE A 506 -2.71 -28.04 9.90
N ASN A 507 -3.60 -27.09 9.66
CA ASN A 507 -3.28 -25.68 9.53
C ASN A 507 -3.44 -25.02 10.90
N LEU A 508 -2.52 -24.14 11.28
CA LEU A 508 -2.54 -23.44 12.57
C LEU A 508 -2.68 -21.94 12.32
N ASN A 509 -3.78 -21.34 12.81
CA ASN A 509 -4.07 -19.91 12.62
C ASN A 509 -3.52 -19.08 13.78
N TRP A 510 -3.90 -19.36 15.02
CA TRP A 510 -3.38 -18.67 16.20
C TRP A 510 -3.36 -19.58 17.43
N PHE A 511 -2.66 -19.15 18.48
CA PHE A 511 -2.70 -19.79 19.79
C PHE A 511 -2.69 -18.76 20.93
N LYS A 512 -3.07 -19.20 22.13
CA LYS A 512 -2.88 -18.44 23.38
C LYS A 512 -2.68 -19.40 24.54
N PHE A 513 -2.09 -18.91 25.61
CA PHE A 513 -2.04 -19.59 26.90
C PHE A 513 -3.15 -19.07 27.82
N THR A 514 -3.50 -19.87 28.83
CA THR A 514 -4.55 -19.52 29.80
C THR A 514 -4.07 -19.69 31.23
N THR A 515 -4.56 -18.81 32.10
CA THR A 515 -4.40 -18.89 33.57
C THR A 515 -5.43 -19.81 34.22
N THR A 516 -6.48 -20.20 33.47
CA THR A 516 -7.52 -21.15 33.86
C THR A 516 -7.44 -22.45 33.04
N ASP A 517 -8.18 -23.48 33.47
CA ASP A 517 -8.33 -24.74 32.74
C ASP A 517 -9.23 -24.54 31.51
N PRO A 518 -8.67 -24.47 30.28
CA PRO A 518 -9.45 -24.15 29.09
C PRO A 518 -10.42 -25.27 28.72
N THR A 519 -10.23 -26.50 29.25
CA THR A 519 -11.16 -27.62 29.01
C THR A 519 -12.49 -27.46 29.75
N LYS A 520 -12.60 -26.45 30.62
CA LYS A 520 -13.80 -26.13 31.40
C LYS A 520 -14.31 -24.72 31.14
N SER A 521 -13.41 -23.78 30.83
CA SER A 521 -13.76 -22.37 30.70
C SER A 521 -13.81 -21.88 29.25
N ASP A 522 -13.28 -22.60 28.24
CA ASP A 522 -13.34 -22.12 26.87
C ASP A 522 -14.64 -22.57 26.17
N ALA A 523 -15.42 -21.64 25.62
CA ALA A 523 -16.69 -21.95 24.98
C ALA A 523 -16.54 -22.88 23.76
N TYR A 524 -15.39 -22.83 23.09
CA TYR A 524 -15.13 -23.54 21.84
C TYR A 524 -14.47 -24.90 22.07
N ALA A 525 -14.15 -25.23 23.32
CA ALA A 525 -13.81 -26.59 23.73
C ALA A 525 -15.04 -27.51 23.74
N ARG A 526 -14.82 -28.83 23.62
CA ARG A 526 -15.86 -29.84 23.91
C ARG A 526 -16.04 -29.95 25.43
N LEU A 527 -16.96 -29.16 25.97
CA LEU A 527 -17.30 -29.13 27.38
C LEU A 527 -18.10 -30.39 27.74
N LYS A 528 -17.55 -31.23 28.62
CA LYS A 528 -18.24 -32.43 29.11
C LYS A 528 -19.44 -32.01 29.95
N ALA A 529 -20.62 -32.48 29.61
CA ALA A 529 -21.84 -32.04 30.27
C ALA A 529 -21.92 -32.49 31.75
N GLY A 530 -21.31 -33.62 32.10
CA GLY A 530 -21.18 -34.04 33.50
C GLY A 530 -20.19 -33.21 34.35
N ASN A 531 -19.53 -32.19 33.80
CA ASN A 531 -18.64 -31.28 34.54
C ASN A 531 -19.36 -29.98 34.95
N PHE A 532 -20.66 -30.04 35.23
CA PHE A 532 -21.41 -28.90 35.75
C PHE A 532 -20.94 -28.48 37.15
N ASP A 533 -21.07 -27.19 37.46
CA ASP A 533 -20.83 -26.63 38.79
C ASP A 533 -22.03 -26.83 39.72
N PHE A 534 -23.25 -26.60 39.19
CA PHE A 534 -24.51 -26.81 39.89
C PHE A 534 -25.55 -27.46 38.95
N SER A 535 -26.48 -28.22 39.51
CA SER A 535 -27.56 -28.83 38.76
C SER A 535 -28.81 -29.05 39.62
N SER A 536 -29.98 -29.13 38.99
CA SER A 536 -31.22 -29.60 39.62
C SER A 536 -32.01 -30.48 38.68
N GLY A 537 -32.62 -31.55 39.19
CA GLY A 537 -33.55 -32.39 38.43
C GLY A 537 -32.92 -33.34 37.40
N LEU A 538 -31.63 -33.62 37.48
CA LEU A 538 -30.89 -34.52 36.59
C LEU A 538 -29.83 -35.33 37.34
N SER A 539 -29.23 -36.33 36.69
CA SER A 539 -28.12 -37.13 37.20
C SER A 539 -26.92 -37.15 36.23
N LYS A 540 -25.77 -37.57 36.77
CA LYS A 540 -24.54 -37.82 36.01
C LYS A 540 -24.29 -39.31 35.97
N ASN A 541 -24.13 -39.86 34.78
CA ASN A 541 -23.74 -41.25 34.60
C ASN A 541 -22.33 -41.50 35.17
N ALA A 542 -22.17 -42.53 36.01
CA ALA A 542 -20.93 -42.79 36.74
C ALA A 542 -19.77 -43.28 35.84
N ASP A 543 -20.08 -44.03 34.79
CA ASP A 543 -19.07 -44.70 33.96
C ASP A 543 -18.54 -43.77 32.86
N TRP A 544 -19.42 -42.96 32.28
CA TRP A 544 -19.12 -42.18 31.08
C TRP A 544 -19.24 -40.66 31.28
N GLY A 545 -19.83 -40.21 32.39
CA GLY A 545 -19.91 -38.80 32.75
C GLY A 545 -20.83 -37.94 31.89
N PHE A 546 -21.79 -38.53 31.15
CA PHE A 546 -22.88 -37.80 30.49
C PHE A 546 -24.02 -37.51 31.47
N LEU A 547 -24.90 -36.57 31.11
CA LEU A 547 -26.12 -36.26 31.85
C LEU A 547 -27.24 -37.20 31.46
N ASP A 548 -27.90 -37.79 32.46
CA ASP A 548 -29.05 -38.68 32.32
C ASP A 548 -30.13 -38.36 33.38
N GLY A 549 -31.25 -39.10 33.35
CA GLY A 549 -32.33 -38.92 34.32
C GLY A 549 -32.94 -37.51 34.32
N ILE A 550 -32.84 -36.79 33.20
CA ILE A 550 -33.20 -35.37 33.06
C ILE A 550 -34.71 -35.19 33.15
N LYS A 551 -35.20 -34.45 34.15
CA LYS A 551 -36.62 -34.10 34.31
C LYS A 551 -36.98 -32.84 33.50
N ASN A 552 -38.27 -32.63 33.28
CA ASN A 552 -38.76 -31.36 32.74
C ASN A 552 -38.38 -30.19 33.65
N ASN A 553 -37.87 -29.09 33.08
CA ASN A 553 -37.29 -27.93 33.77
C ASN A 553 -36.03 -28.23 34.60
N ALA A 554 -35.38 -29.39 34.40
CA ALA A 554 -34.06 -29.62 34.97
C ALA A 554 -33.02 -28.65 34.38
N TYR A 555 -31.92 -28.41 35.10
CA TYR A 555 -30.83 -27.59 34.59
C TYR A 555 -29.45 -28.05 35.06
N ALA A 556 -28.43 -27.70 34.27
CA ALA A 556 -27.01 -27.76 34.62
C ALA A 556 -26.36 -26.40 34.34
N SER A 557 -25.51 -25.91 35.25
CA SER A 557 -24.77 -24.64 35.10
C SER A 557 -23.27 -24.86 35.00
N TYR A 558 -22.59 -24.06 34.19
CA TYR A 558 -21.14 -24.08 33.97
C TYR A 558 -20.59 -22.66 34.13
N LYS A 559 -19.63 -22.49 35.03
CA LYS A 559 -19.13 -21.17 35.42
C LYS A 559 -17.99 -20.68 34.56
N GLY A 560 -18.00 -19.38 34.30
CA GLY A 560 -16.87 -18.69 33.66
C GLY A 560 -16.54 -19.20 32.26
N ILE A 561 -17.55 -19.50 31.46
CA ILE A 561 -17.40 -19.86 30.04
C ILE A 561 -17.04 -18.60 29.25
N ASP A 562 -15.85 -18.58 28.67
CA ASP A 562 -15.27 -17.53 27.85
C ASP A 562 -15.67 -17.73 26.39
N PHE A 563 -16.56 -16.86 25.90
CA PHE A 563 -16.99 -16.78 24.52
C PHE A 563 -16.10 -15.86 23.66
N GLY A 564 -15.10 -15.18 24.24
CA GLY A 564 -14.27 -14.23 23.50
C GLY A 564 -15.09 -13.18 22.76
N SER A 565 -14.92 -13.08 21.45
CA SER A 565 -15.62 -12.09 20.60
C SER A 565 -17.07 -12.42 20.25
N GLY A 566 -17.57 -13.60 20.62
CA GLY A 566 -18.96 -14.00 20.36
C GLY A 566 -19.11 -15.38 19.73
N ALA A 567 -20.04 -16.19 20.24
CA ALA A 567 -20.43 -17.46 19.62
C ALA A 567 -21.68 -17.32 18.74
N ALA A 568 -21.61 -17.95 17.57
CA ALA A 568 -22.60 -17.94 16.49
C ALA A 568 -23.55 -19.14 16.55
N GLY A 569 -23.05 -20.26 17.08
CA GLY A 569 -23.84 -21.48 17.23
C GLY A 569 -23.36 -22.35 18.38
N VAL A 570 -24.11 -23.41 18.65
CA VAL A 570 -23.83 -24.42 19.65
C VAL A 570 -24.10 -25.80 19.07
N THR A 571 -23.26 -26.77 19.41
CA THR A 571 -23.44 -28.19 19.10
C THR A 571 -23.61 -28.96 20.39
N PHE A 572 -24.62 -29.83 20.44
CA PHE A 572 -24.87 -30.75 21.54
C PHE A 572 -24.77 -32.19 21.05
N HIS A 573 -23.98 -33.03 21.72
CA HIS A 573 -23.92 -34.47 21.48
C HIS A 573 -24.93 -35.18 22.37
N VAL A 574 -26.04 -35.60 21.77
CA VAL A 574 -27.23 -36.04 22.51
C VAL A 574 -27.80 -37.35 21.97
N THR A 575 -28.64 -37.97 22.79
CA THR A 575 -29.51 -39.06 22.38
C THR A 575 -30.88 -38.92 23.05
N SER A 576 -31.92 -39.47 22.47
CA SER A 576 -33.29 -39.41 22.98
C SER A 576 -34.07 -40.68 22.65
N GLY A 577 -35.11 -40.95 23.43
CA GLY A 577 -36.03 -42.07 23.21
C GLY A 577 -37.09 -41.76 22.16
N ASN A 578 -38.30 -42.29 22.37
CA ASN A 578 -39.44 -42.05 21.47
C ASN A 578 -40.06 -40.65 21.58
N GLN A 579 -39.52 -39.81 22.46
CA GLN A 579 -39.90 -38.42 22.67
C GLN A 579 -38.64 -37.59 22.84
N GLY A 580 -38.69 -36.32 22.44
CA GLY A 580 -37.60 -35.36 22.58
C GLY A 580 -38.04 -34.13 23.37
N GLY A 581 -37.48 -32.98 23.07
CA GLY A 581 -37.74 -31.74 23.81
C GLY A 581 -36.93 -30.57 23.27
N THR A 582 -36.49 -29.69 24.16
CA THR A 582 -35.54 -28.62 23.82
C THR A 582 -34.48 -28.46 24.91
N ILE A 583 -33.33 -27.90 24.51
CA ILE A 583 -32.34 -27.35 25.43
C ILE A 583 -32.32 -25.84 25.22
N GLU A 584 -32.61 -25.09 26.26
CA GLU A 584 -32.50 -23.64 26.30
C GLU A 584 -31.15 -23.24 26.91
N VAL A 585 -30.38 -22.42 26.18
CA VAL A 585 -29.09 -21.89 26.62
C VAL A 585 -29.30 -20.51 27.22
N LYS A 586 -29.16 -20.38 28.54
CA LYS A 586 -29.24 -19.11 29.28
C LYS A 586 -27.87 -18.66 29.77
N LEU A 587 -27.70 -17.34 29.88
CA LEU A 587 -26.48 -16.72 30.37
C LEU A 587 -26.69 -16.10 31.76
N ASP A 588 -25.64 -16.15 32.59
CA ASP A 588 -25.46 -15.58 33.92
C ASP A 588 -26.36 -16.12 35.04
N SER A 589 -27.63 -16.44 34.76
CA SER A 589 -28.55 -17.02 35.73
C SER A 589 -29.71 -17.76 35.07
N LEU A 590 -30.50 -18.51 35.85
CA LEU A 590 -31.73 -19.17 35.38
C LEU A 590 -32.80 -18.18 34.89
N ASP A 591 -32.78 -16.93 35.36
CA ASP A 591 -33.66 -15.85 34.90
C ASP A 591 -32.97 -14.90 33.92
N GLY A 592 -31.73 -15.21 33.53
CA GLY A 592 -30.93 -14.42 32.61
C GLY A 592 -31.36 -14.54 31.15
N PRO A 593 -30.70 -13.82 30.24
CA PRO A 593 -31.07 -13.80 28.84
C PRO A 593 -30.83 -15.15 28.16
N THR A 594 -31.80 -15.57 27.34
CA THR A 594 -31.68 -16.75 26.47
C THR A 594 -30.82 -16.40 25.25
N ALA A 595 -29.71 -17.12 25.09
CA ALA A 595 -28.84 -17.05 23.92
C ALA A 595 -29.39 -17.90 22.77
N GLY A 596 -30.03 -19.03 23.05
CA GLY A 596 -30.66 -19.84 22.00
C GLY A 596 -31.46 -21.01 22.55
N VAL A 597 -32.27 -21.62 21.68
CA VAL A 597 -33.05 -22.82 21.99
C VAL A 597 -32.83 -23.82 20.87
N ILE A 598 -32.40 -25.04 21.22
CA ILE A 598 -32.24 -26.14 20.27
C ILE A 598 -33.34 -27.17 20.46
N GLY A 599 -33.95 -27.60 19.35
CA GLY A 599 -34.92 -28.70 19.34
C GLY A 599 -34.22 -30.05 19.37
N ILE A 600 -34.65 -30.93 20.26
CA ILE A 600 -34.21 -32.32 20.32
C ILE A 600 -35.31 -33.21 19.74
N PRO A 601 -35.09 -33.84 18.57
CA PRO A 601 -36.08 -34.74 17.98
C PRO A 601 -36.19 -36.05 18.78
N ALA A 602 -37.23 -36.83 18.52
CA ALA A 602 -37.36 -38.20 19.00
C ALA A 602 -36.46 -39.13 18.17
N LEU A 603 -35.31 -39.53 18.72
CA LEU A 603 -34.31 -40.36 18.02
C LEU A 603 -34.62 -41.87 18.13
N GLY A 604 -35.58 -42.24 18.98
CA GLY A 604 -36.14 -43.59 19.10
C GLY A 604 -35.24 -44.59 19.82
N ASN A 605 -34.01 -44.23 20.18
CA ASN A 605 -33.04 -45.14 20.80
C ASN A 605 -31.98 -44.37 21.61
N TRP A 606 -31.89 -44.66 22.90
CA TRP A 606 -30.95 -44.07 23.87
C TRP A 606 -29.47 -44.42 23.66
N ASN A 607 -29.16 -45.30 22.71
CA ASN A 607 -27.78 -45.61 22.31
C ASN A 607 -27.38 -44.95 20.99
N ASN A 608 -28.32 -44.26 20.32
CA ASN A 608 -28.07 -43.57 19.07
C ASN A 608 -27.69 -42.12 19.38
N TRP A 609 -26.39 -41.86 19.47
CA TRP A 609 -25.86 -40.52 19.72
C TRP A 609 -25.69 -39.73 18.43
N VAL A 610 -26.14 -38.49 18.44
CA VAL A 610 -26.07 -37.57 17.30
C VAL A 610 -25.61 -36.20 17.77
N ASP A 611 -24.90 -35.49 16.89
CA ASP A 611 -24.62 -34.07 17.07
C ASP A 611 -25.82 -33.28 16.53
N LEU A 612 -26.33 -32.33 17.32
CA LEU A 612 -27.33 -31.37 16.90
C LEU A 612 -26.75 -29.96 17.03
N MET A 613 -26.83 -29.18 15.96
CA MET A 613 -26.34 -27.80 15.94
C MET A 613 -27.51 -26.83 16.00
N ALA A 614 -27.32 -25.66 16.61
CA ALA A 614 -28.26 -24.56 16.55
C ALA A 614 -27.53 -23.23 16.51
N ASN A 615 -28.15 -22.24 15.87
CA ASN A 615 -27.69 -20.87 15.95
C ASN A 615 -28.04 -20.29 17.33
N ILE A 616 -27.16 -19.45 17.87
CA ILE A 616 -27.40 -18.67 19.08
C ILE A 616 -27.22 -17.17 18.80
N ASP A 617 -27.71 -16.34 19.70
CA ASP A 617 -27.62 -14.89 19.64
C ASP A 617 -26.17 -14.45 19.96
N ASP A 618 -25.41 -14.20 18.90
CA ASP A 618 -24.00 -13.84 18.94
C ASP A 618 -23.74 -12.44 19.49
N THR A 619 -24.80 -11.65 19.74
CA THR A 619 -24.70 -10.37 20.46
C THR A 619 -24.76 -10.54 21.97
N LYS A 620 -25.29 -11.68 22.46
CA LYS A 620 -25.42 -11.99 23.88
C LYS A 620 -24.30 -12.88 24.39
N ALA A 621 -23.88 -13.88 23.60
CA ALA A 621 -22.86 -14.83 23.99
C ALA A 621 -21.44 -14.29 23.71
N VAL A 622 -21.05 -13.19 24.35
CA VAL A 622 -19.76 -12.47 24.15
C VAL A 622 -19.06 -12.28 25.50
N GLY A 623 -17.74 -12.51 25.56
CA GLY A 623 -16.99 -12.42 26.82
C GLY A 623 -17.27 -13.61 27.76
N VAL A 624 -17.07 -13.41 29.06
CA VAL A 624 -17.15 -14.50 30.06
C VAL A 624 -18.53 -14.52 30.73
N HIS A 625 -19.20 -15.67 30.69
CA HIS A 625 -20.54 -15.88 31.26
C HIS A 625 -20.65 -17.20 32.03
N ASP A 626 -21.55 -17.24 33.00
CA ASP A 626 -22.04 -18.52 33.54
C ASP A 626 -23.13 -19.06 32.59
N VAL A 627 -22.97 -20.28 32.07
CA VAL A 627 -23.93 -20.89 31.12
C VAL A 627 -24.87 -21.83 31.85
N TYR A 628 -26.17 -21.66 31.65
CA TYR A 628 -27.21 -22.55 32.17
C TYR A 628 -27.89 -23.26 31.01
N LEU A 629 -27.83 -24.59 31.00
CA LEU A 629 -28.59 -25.44 30.09
C LEU A 629 -29.87 -25.85 30.79
N VAL A 630 -31.03 -25.39 30.29
CA VAL A 630 -32.36 -25.70 30.84
C VAL A 630 -33.06 -26.68 29.89
N PHE A 631 -33.52 -27.80 30.43
CA PHE A 631 -34.08 -28.90 29.65
C PHE A 631 -35.60 -28.90 29.73
N HIS A 632 -36.27 -28.83 28.58
CA HIS A 632 -37.73 -28.84 28.49
C HIS A 632 -38.20 -30.06 27.70
N GLY A 633 -39.10 -30.87 28.27
CA GLY A 633 -39.70 -31.98 27.55
C GLY A 633 -40.86 -31.56 26.66
N THR A 634 -41.08 -32.34 25.60
CA THR A 634 -42.23 -32.12 24.71
C THR A 634 -43.52 -32.25 25.51
N ASN A 635 -44.38 -31.22 25.47
CA ASN A 635 -45.62 -31.14 26.27
C ASN A 635 -45.40 -31.32 27.79
N GLY A 636 -44.21 -31.00 28.29
CA GLY A 636 -43.86 -31.10 29.71
C GLY A 636 -43.50 -32.51 30.20
N SER A 637 -43.17 -33.44 29.29
CA SER A 637 -42.70 -34.78 29.65
C SER A 637 -41.33 -34.77 30.33
N ASP A 638 -41.03 -35.75 31.18
CA ASP A 638 -39.65 -36.00 31.62
C ASP A 638 -38.82 -36.69 30.52
N ALA A 639 -37.50 -36.73 30.69
CA ALA A 639 -36.51 -37.36 29.80
C ALA A 639 -36.48 -36.79 28.36
N PRO A 640 -36.21 -35.48 28.17
CA PRO A 640 -36.07 -34.90 26.83
C PRO A 640 -34.86 -35.43 26.06
N CYS A 641 -33.75 -35.74 26.75
CA CYS A 641 -32.52 -36.29 26.16
C CYS A 641 -31.56 -36.84 27.24
N ASN A 642 -30.50 -37.51 26.80
CA ASN A 642 -29.22 -37.59 27.50
C ASN A 642 -28.23 -36.69 26.75
N LEU A 643 -27.31 -36.05 27.48
CA LEU A 643 -26.33 -35.11 26.93
C LEU A 643 -24.91 -35.46 27.36
N ASP A 644 -24.00 -35.68 26.41
CA ASP A 644 -22.62 -36.06 26.71
C ASP A 644 -21.69 -34.85 26.81
N TRP A 645 -21.65 -34.05 25.75
CA TRP A 645 -20.83 -32.85 25.66
C TRP A 645 -21.53 -31.80 24.80
N PHE A 646 -21.09 -30.55 24.94
CA PHE A 646 -21.49 -29.45 24.09
C PHE A 646 -20.30 -28.55 23.77
N THR A 647 -20.39 -27.81 22.68
CA THR A 647 -19.36 -26.84 22.28
C THR A 647 -20.01 -25.71 21.50
N PHE A 648 -19.47 -24.51 21.61
CA PHE A 648 -19.89 -23.37 20.82
C PHE A 648 -19.03 -23.24 19.56
N THR A 649 -19.48 -22.43 18.60
CA THR A 649 -18.72 -22.17 17.38
C THR A 649 -18.77 -20.71 17.00
N THR A 650 -17.67 -20.20 16.46
CA THR A 650 -17.55 -18.85 15.90
C THR A 650 -17.92 -18.77 14.42
N VAL A 651 -18.25 -19.90 13.76
CA VAL A 651 -18.52 -19.90 12.31
C VAL A 651 -19.79 -19.09 12.02
N LYS A 652 -19.58 -17.82 11.66
CA LYS A 652 -20.61 -16.91 11.15
C LYS A 652 -20.77 -17.14 9.65
N GLY A 653 -21.91 -17.67 9.23
CA GLY A 653 -22.31 -17.59 7.82
C GLY A 653 -22.91 -16.21 7.56
N LYS A 654 -22.69 -15.65 6.36
CA LYS A 654 -23.56 -14.56 5.88
C LYS A 654 -24.97 -15.13 5.81
N ALA A 655 -25.94 -14.49 6.47
CA ALA A 655 -27.34 -14.89 6.38
C ALA A 655 -27.75 -14.97 4.92
N ARG A 656 -28.27 -16.13 4.50
CA ARG A 656 -28.68 -16.38 3.13
C ARG A 656 -30.18 -16.63 3.11
N ASP A 657 -30.86 -15.88 2.26
CA ASP A 657 -32.28 -16.08 2.04
C ASP A 657 -32.50 -17.44 1.34
N ALA A 658 -33.25 -18.34 1.99
CA ALA A 658 -33.59 -19.65 1.42
C ALA A 658 -34.36 -19.54 0.08
N TYR A 659 -35.06 -18.42 -0.13
CA TYR A 659 -35.88 -18.16 -1.31
C TYR A 659 -35.09 -17.51 -2.47
N GLY A 660 -33.84 -17.10 -2.23
CA GLY A 660 -32.94 -16.52 -3.24
C GLY A 660 -32.22 -17.56 -4.11
N LYS A 661 -31.37 -17.08 -5.02
CA LYS A 661 -30.41 -17.92 -5.76
C LYS A 661 -29.23 -18.26 -4.86
N LEU A 662 -29.02 -19.54 -4.58
CA LEU A 662 -27.89 -20.02 -3.79
C LEU A 662 -26.95 -20.82 -4.69
N GLU A 663 -25.74 -20.29 -4.92
CA GLU A 663 -24.70 -21.02 -5.66
C GLU A 663 -24.17 -22.18 -4.80
N ALA A 664 -24.04 -23.35 -5.39
CA ALA A 664 -23.68 -24.59 -4.69
C ALA A 664 -22.20 -24.61 -4.29
N GLU A 665 -21.33 -24.02 -5.11
CA GLU A 665 -19.92 -23.82 -4.82
C GLU A 665 -19.65 -22.86 -3.66
N ASN A 666 -20.64 -22.03 -3.29
CA ASN A 666 -20.58 -21.17 -2.10
C ASN A 666 -20.93 -21.92 -0.80
N TYR A 667 -20.66 -23.22 -0.72
CA TYR A 667 -20.85 -23.99 0.50
C TYR A 667 -19.91 -23.51 1.62
N THR A 668 -20.32 -23.66 2.87
CA THR A 668 -19.51 -23.31 4.05
C THR A 668 -18.46 -24.37 4.35
N SER A 669 -18.82 -25.66 4.23
CA SER A 669 -17.91 -26.79 4.44
C SER A 669 -18.41 -28.05 3.71
N GLY A 670 -17.53 -28.98 3.33
CA GLY A 670 -17.93 -30.14 2.55
C GLY A 670 -16.81 -31.15 2.34
N VAL A 671 -17.16 -32.38 1.97
CA VAL A 671 -16.22 -33.49 1.75
C VAL A 671 -16.54 -34.19 0.43
N GLY A 672 -15.50 -34.64 -0.27
CA GLY A 672 -15.62 -35.51 -1.44
C GLY A 672 -16.15 -34.82 -2.70
N LEU A 673 -15.90 -33.52 -2.81
CA LEU A 673 -16.32 -32.65 -3.91
C LEU A 673 -15.21 -31.61 -4.19
N GLY A 674 -15.11 -31.17 -5.43
CA GLY A 674 -14.26 -30.07 -5.87
C GLY A 674 -15.08 -28.99 -6.58
N THR A 675 -14.39 -28.00 -7.14
CA THR A 675 -15.00 -26.99 -8.01
C THR A 675 -14.37 -27.04 -9.39
N GLU A 676 -15.18 -26.82 -10.43
CA GLU A 676 -14.73 -26.72 -11.82
C GLU A 676 -15.41 -25.53 -12.50
N ASN A 677 -14.77 -25.03 -13.57
CA ASN A 677 -15.32 -24.00 -14.44
C ASN A 677 -15.68 -24.60 -15.79
N GLY A 678 -16.89 -24.33 -16.29
CA GLY A 678 -17.33 -24.80 -17.60
C GLY A 678 -18.74 -24.34 -17.94
N GLY A 679 -19.11 -24.30 -19.22
CA GLY A 679 -20.44 -23.82 -19.63
C GLY A 679 -20.79 -22.40 -19.17
N GLY A 680 -19.79 -21.56 -18.86
CA GLY A 680 -19.98 -20.18 -18.38
C GLY A 680 -20.32 -20.05 -16.89
N GLN A 681 -20.15 -21.10 -16.09
CA GLN A 681 -20.47 -21.11 -14.66
C GLN A 681 -19.35 -21.82 -13.84
N THR A 682 -19.30 -21.56 -12.54
CA THR A 682 -18.53 -22.32 -11.55
C THR A 682 -19.50 -23.22 -10.79
N TYR A 683 -19.14 -24.48 -10.52
CA TYR A 683 -20.05 -25.44 -9.88
C TYR A 683 -19.30 -26.46 -9.04
N LEU A 684 -20.04 -27.19 -8.19
CA LEU A 684 -19.53 -28.38 -7.52
C LEU A 684 -19.37 -29.51 -8.53
N ALA A 685 -18.17 -30.10 -8.55
CA ALA A 685 -17.79 -31.17 -9.45
C ALA A 685 -17.08 -32.30 -8.70
N GLY A 686 -16.79 -33.40 -9.40
CA GLY A 686 -16.09 -34.54 -8.81
C GLY A 686 -16.88 -35.28 -7.73
N ILE A 687 -18.21 -35.21 -7.76
CA ILE A 687 -19.08 -35.81 -6.74
C ILE A 687 -19.19 -37.33 -6.99
N TYR A 688 -18.36 -38.11 -6.28
CA TYR A 688 -18.35 -39.58 -6.35
C TYR A 688 -19.15 -40.20 -5.19
N GLY A 689 -20.33 -40.73 -5.47
CA GLY A 689 -21.31 -41.20 -4.47
C GLY A 689 -20.77 -42.20 -3.44
N PRO A 690 -19.92 -43.18 -3.79
CA PRO A 690 -19.33 -44.11 -2.82
C PRO A 690 -18.48 -43.45 -1.73
N ASN A 691 -17.96 -42.24 -1.97
CA ASN A 691 -17.23 -41.46 -0.96
C ASN A 691 -18.16 -40.74 0.03
N LYS A 692 -19.48 -40.88 -0.11
CA LYS A 692 -20.52 -40.22 0.69
C LYS A 692 -20.32 -38.69 0.78
N PRO A 693 -20.16 -38.00 -0.36
CA PRO A 693 -19.87 -36.57 -0.35
C PRO A 693 -21.04 -35.72 0.16
N TYR A 694 -20.72 -34.57 0.75
CA TYR A 694 -21.72 -33.63 1.23
C TYR A 694 -21.23 -32.19 1.14
N ALA A 695 -22.19 -31.25 1.03
CA ALA A 695 -21.98 -29.83 1.18
C ALA A 695 -22.85 -29.28 2.33
N MET A 696 -22.29 -28.40 3.15
CA MET A 696 -22.94 -27.74 4.28
C MET A 696 -23.05 -26.24 3.99
N TYR A 697 -24.22 -25.66 4.21
CA TYR A 697 -24.52 -24.25 4.06
C TYR A 697 -24.99 -23.69 5.39
N ASN A 698 -24.21 -22.79 5.98
CA ASN A 698 -24.55 -22.19 7.27
C ASN A 698 -25.48 -20.97 7.08
N TYR A 699 -26.29 -20.66 8.10
CA TYR A 699 -27.20 -19.50 8.15
C TYR A 699 -28.19 -19.38 6.97
N ILE A 700 -28.83 -20.48 6.58
CA ILE A 700 -29.98 -20.42 5.65
C ILE A 700 -31.22 -19.98 6.43
N ASP A 701 -31.78 -18.84 6.05
CA ASP A 701 -32.98 -18.26 6.68
C ASP A 701 -34.22 -18.63 5.87
N PHE A 702 -35.04 -19.52 6.45
CA PHE A 702 -36.32 -19.95 5.89
C PHE A 702 -37.47 -18.98 6.22
N GLY A 703 -37.22 -17.91 7.00
CA GLY A 703 -38.24 -16.95 7.42
C GLY A 703 -39.29 -17.58 8.34
N THR A 704 -40.48 -16.99 8.42
CA THR A 704 -41.56 -17.46 9.32
C THR A 704 -42.46 -18.53 8.69
N GLN A 705 -42.31 -18.81 7.40
CA GLN A 705 -43.14 -19.75 6.65
C GLN A 705 -42.26 -20.85 6.07
N SER A 706 -42.72 -22.10 6.11
CA SER A 706 -41.98 -23.21 5.52
C SER A 706 -42.13 -23.22 4.00
N PRO A 707 -41.04 -23.45 3.24
CA PRO A 707 -41.13 -23.63 1.80
C PRO A 707 -41.88 -24.93 1.48
N SER A 708 -42.49 -24.98 0.29
CA SER A 708 -43.19 -26.17 -0.22
C SER A 708 -42.34 -26.99 -1.19
N LYS A 709 -41.33 -26.38 -1.82
CA LYS A 709 -40.49 -26.98 -2.87
C LYS A 709 -39.01 -26.67 -2.66
N PHE A 710 -38.17 -27.55 -3.19
CA PHE A 710 -36.72 -27.38 -3.31
C PHE A 710 -36.33 -27.58 -4.77
N TYR A 711 -35.60 -26.64 -5.36
CA TYR A 711 -35.18 -26.66 -6.76
C TYR A 711 -33.66 -26.73 -6.88
N VAL A 712 -33.18 -27.51 -7.84
CA VAL A 712 -31.75 -27.83 -8.04
C VAL A 712 -31.42 -27.64 -9.51
N ASN A 713 -30.36 -26.91 -9.83
CA ASN A 713 -29.76 -26.88 -11.16
C ASN A 713 -28.50 -27.75 -11.18
N ALA A 714 -28.52 -28.83 -11.94
CA ALA A 714 -27.42 -29.79 -12.01
C ALA A 714 -27.28 -30.41 -13.41
N ALA A 715 -26.08 -30.92 -13.73
CA ALA A 715 -25.76 -31.60 -14.98
C ALA A 715 -25.16 -32.98 -14.70
N SER A 716 -25.51 -34.00 -15.49
CA SER A 716 -24.97 -35.36 -15.32
C SER A 716 -24.79 -36.04 -16.68
N ALA A 717 -23.61 -36.61 -16.90
CA ALA A 717 -23.36 -37.50 -18.03
C ALA A 717 -23.64 -38.99 -17.70
N THR A 718 -24.02 -39.29 -16.46
CA THR A 718 -24.25 -40.66 -15.96
C THR A 718 -25.73 -40.86 -15.62
N GLY A 719 -26.06 -41.91 -14.86
CA GLY A 719 -27.39 -42.12 -14.32
C GLY A 719 -27.81 -41.12 -13.25
N GLY A 720 -26.88 -40.31 -12.73
CA GLY A 720 -27.16 -39.33 -11.68
C GLY A 720 -27.21 -39.93 -10.27
N GLY A 721 -27.94 -39.28 -9.38
CA GLY A 721 -28.03 -39.63 -7.96
C GLY A 721 -29.10 -38.82 -7.23
N THR A 722 -29.03 -38.80 -5.89
CA THR A 722 -29.95 -38.01 -5.07
C THR A 722 -29.24 -37.01 -4.17
N ILE A 723 -29.88 -35.86 -3.97
CA ILE A 723 -29.53 -34.84 -2.98
C ILE A 723 -30.51 -34.98 -1.81
N GLU A 724 -30.04 -35.48 -0.67
CA GLU A 724 -30.81 -35.51 0.57
C GLU A 724 -30.49 -34.24 1.39
N VAL A 725 -31.50 -33.40 1.59
CA VAL A 725 -31.37 -32.13 2.30
C VAL A 725 -31.75 -32.33 3.76
N ARG A 726 -30.80 -32.07 4.66
CA ARG A 726 -30.98 -32.15 6.11
C ARG A 726 -30.76 -30.80 6.76
N VAL A 727 -31.39 -30.59 7.91
CA VAL A 727 -31.15 -29.40 8.74
C VAL A 727 -30.39 -29.76 10.00
N ASP A 728 -29.55 -28.83 10.46
CA ASP A 728 -28.89 -28.75 11.76
C ASP A 728 -27.86 -29.85 12.08
N SER A 729 -27.84 -30.99 11.36
CA SER A 729 -26.68 -31.90 11.28
C SER A 729 -26.76 -32.89 10.13
N MET A 730 -25.66 -33.58 9.81
CA MET A 730 -25.62 -34.67 8.81
C MET A 730 -26.55 -35.85 9.17
N SER A 731 -26.90 -36.01 10.45
CA SER A 731 -27.87 -36.98 10.96
C SER A 731 -29.22 -36.35 11.32
N GLY A 732 -29.37 -35.04 11.16
CA GLY A 732 -30.57 -34.27 11.51
C GLY A 732 -31.76 -34.54 10.59
N PRO A 733 -32.92 -33.88 10.83
CA PRO A 733 -34.14 -34.12 10.07
C PRO A 733 -33.94 -33.93 8.56
N VAL A 734 -34.45 -34.87 7.75
CA VAL A 734 -34.50 -34.72 6.28
C VAL A 734 -35.69 -33.83 5.94
N ILE A 735 -35.45 -32.71 5.28
CA ILE A 735 -36.50 -31.78 4.85
C ILE A 735 -36.91 -31.96 3.39
N ALA A 736 -36.01 -32.44 2.53
CA ALA A 736 -36.28 -32.73 1.13
C ALA A 736 -35.34 -33.81 0.58
N THR A 737 -35.75 -34.52 -0.48
CA THR A 737 -34.89 -35.43 -1.24
C THR A 737 -35.13 -35.23 -2.72
N SER A 738 -34.13 -34.69 -3.43
CA SER A 738 -34.20 -34.43 -4.87
C SER A 738 -33.45 -35.48 -5.67
N SER A 739 -34.03 -35.91 -6.80
CA SER A 739 -33.37 -36.81 -7.74
C SER A 739 -32.80 -36.00 -8.92
N VAL A 740 -31.54 -36.23 -9.24
CA VAL A 740 -30.87 -35.69 -10.42
C VAL A 740 -30.58 -36.86 -11.34
N SER A 741 -31.11 -36.82 -12.56
CA SER A 741 -30.92 -37.87 -13.58
C SER A 741 -29.97 -37.39 -14.68
N GLY A 742 -29.52 -38.31 -15.54
CA GLY A 742 -28.67 -37.98 -16.70
C GLY A 742 -29.24 -36.87 -17.56
N THR A 743 -28.48 -35.79 -17.74
CA THR A 743 -28.94 -34.59 -18.46
C THR A 743 -28.46 -34.53 -19.91
N GLY A 744 -27.44 -35.31 -20.28
CA GLY A 744 -26.86 -35.36 -21.63
C GLY A 744 -25.36 -35.12 -21.67
N GLY A 745 -24.80 -34.54 -20.60
CA GLY A 745 -23.38 -34.23 -20.47
C GLY A 745 -23.06 -33.56 -19.14
N TRP A 746 -21.77 -33.42 -18.83
CA TRP A 746 -21.29 -32.82 -17.58
C TRP A 746 -21.53 -31.31 -17.46
N GLN A 747 -21.90 -30.64 -18.56
CA GLN A 747 -22.18 -29.21 -18.59
C GLN A 747 -23.59 -28.89 -19.13
N ASP A 748 -24.44 -29.91 -19.31
CA ASP A 748 -25.83 -29.76 -19.75
C ASP A 748 -26.75 -29.56 -18.54
N PHE A 749 -26.74 -28.36 -17.95
CA PHE A 749 -27.48 -28.07 -16.72
C PHE A 749 -29.00 -28.06 -16.92
N LYS A 750 -29.72 -28.71 -16.00
CA LYS A 750 -31.19 -28.73 -15.96
C LYS A 750 -31.69 -28.51 -14.54
N VAL A 751 -32.83 -27.82 -14.43
CA VAL A 751 -33.51 -27.62 -13.16
C VAL A 751 -34.44 -28.80 -12.86
N THR A 752 -34.28 -29.40 -11.67
CA THR A 752 -35.21 -30.40 -11.10
C THR A 752 -35.81 -29.86 -9.80
N SER A 753 -36.86 -30.53 -9.29
CA SER A 753 -37.52 -30.13 -8.04
C SER A 753 -37.90 -31.31 -7.16
N ALA A 754 -38.06 -31.04 -5.86
CA ALA A 754 -38.53 -31.97 -4.84
C ALA A 754 -39.52 -31.29 -3.88
N ASP A 755 -40.38 -32.07 -3.25
CA ASP A 755 -41.26 -31.59 -2.18
C ASP A 755 -40.48 -31.41 -0.87
N VAL A 756 -40.80 -30.35 -0.13
CA VAL A 756 -40.35 -30.18 1.25
C VAL A 756 -41.35 -30.91 2.16
N THR A 757 -40.93 -32.05 2.71
CA THR A 757 -41.82 -32.99 3.42
C THR A 757 -41.87 -32.79 4.94
N THR A 758 -40.92 -32.03 5.48
CA THR A 758 -40.85 -31.69 6.90
C THR A 758 -40.81 -30.17 7.04
N PRO A 759 -41.74 -29.56 7.81
CA PRO A 759 -41.75 -28.11 8.00
C PRO A 759 -40.44 -27.59 8.57
N VAL A 760 -39.96 -26.47 8.01
CA VAL A 760 -38.73 -25.78 8.42
C VAL A 760 -38.96 -24.27 8.41
N ASN A 761 -38.54 -23.55 9.45
CA ASN A 761 -38.68 -22.09 9.55
C ASN A 761 -37.54 -21.51 10.40
N GLY A 762 -37.24 -20.23 10.23
CA GLY A 762 -36.12 -19.59 10.89
C GLY A 762 -34.78 -19.98 10.29
N LYS A 763 -33.70 -19.78 11.06
CA LYS A 763 -32.32 -19.91 10.58
C LYS A 763 -31.75 -21.27 10.93
N HIS A 764 -31.30 -22.00 9.91
CA HIS A 764 -30.78 -23.35 10.05
C HIS A 764 -29.41 -23.52 9.38
N ILE A 765 -28.72 -24.59 9.77
CA ILE A 765 -27.61 -25.14 9.00
C ILE A 765 -28.20 -26.16 8.02
N VAL A 766 -27.92 -26.05 6.73
CA VAL A 766 -28.45 -26.98 5.71
C VAL A 766 -27.34 -27.87 5.19
N PHE A 767 -27.51 -29.18 5.33
CA PHE A 767 -26.62 -30.21 4.79
C PHE A 767 -27.25 -30.81 3.54
N MET A 768 -26.46 -30.93 2.47
CA MET A 768 -26.80 -31.63 1.25
C MET A 768 -25.92 -32.87 1.13
N LEU A 769 -26.52 -34.04 1.35
CA LEU A 769 -25.84 -35.32 1.23
C LEU A 769 -26.08 -35.87 -0.17
N PHE A 770 -25.01 -36.14 -0.90
CA PHE A 770 -25.08 -36.62 -2.27
C PHE A 770 -24.92 -38.14 -2.30
N LYS A 771 -25.96 -38.86 -2.75
CA LYS A 771 -26.04 -40.32 -2.66
C LYS A 771 -26.11 -40.96 -4.04
N GLY A 772 -25.39 -42.06 -4.20
CA GLY A 772 -25.40 -42.92 -5.37
C GLY A 772 -24.18 -43.85 -5.38
N ASN A 773 -24.07 -44.68 -6.41
CA ASN A 773 -23.06 -45.75 -6.49
C ASN A 773 -21.91 -45.44 -7.45
N ASP A 774 -21.87 -44.25 -8.06
CA ASP A 774 -20.88 -43.84 -9.06
C ASP A 774 -20.68 -42.31 -9.03
N TRP A 775 -20.04 -41.72 -10.05
CA TRP A 775 -20.00 -40.28 -10.30
C TRP A 775 -21.42 -39.76 -10.59
N LEU A 776 -21.86 -38.78 -9.80
CA LEU A 776 -23.27 -38.40 -9.72
C LEU A 776 -23.63 -37.29 -10.72
N TYR A 777 -23.20 -36.06 -10.45
CA TYR A 777 -23.55 -34.86 -11.22
C TYR A 777 -22.63 -33.71 -10.86
N ASN A 778 -22.60 -32.70 -11.72
CA ASN A 778 -22.14 -31.36 -11.41
C ASN A 778 -23.31 -30.55 -10.86
N PHE A 779 -23.14 -29.90 -9.71
CA PHE A 779 -24.21 -29.18 -9.01
C PHE A 779 -23.86 -27.69 -8.94
N ASP A 780 -24.70 -26.87 -9.57
CA ASP A 780 -24.42 -25.46 -9.83
C ASP A 780 -25.13 -24.55 -8.81
N LYS A 781 -26.45 -24.67 -8.66
CA LYS A 781 -27.23 -23.76 -7.80
C LYS A 781 -28.56 -24.33 -7.38
N PHE A 782 -29.14 -23.77 -6.32
CA PHE A 782 -30.41 -24.20 -5.75
C PHE A 782 -31.22 -23.06 -5.13
N THR A 783 -32.51 -23.34 -4.87
CA THR A 783 -33.41 -22.43 -4.14
C THR A 783 -34.56 -23.20 -3.48
N PHE A 784 -35.12 -22.67 -2.40
CA PHE A 784 -36.40 -23.13 -1.81
C PHE A 784 -37.58 -22.23 -2.24
N GLY A 785 -37.33 -21.23 -3.09
CA GLY A 785 -38.32 -20.28 -3.62
C GLY A 785 -38.72 -20.56 -5.06
N ASP A 786 -38.90 -19.49 -5.85
CA ASP A 786 -39.26 -19.59 -7.26
C ASP A 786 -38.05 -20.01 -8.12
N PRO A 787 -38.12 -21.09 -8.93
CA PRO A 787 -36.99 -21.54 -9.75
C PRO A 787 -36.52 -20.52 -10.79
N ALA A 788 -37.31 -19.49 -11.13
CA ALA A 788 -36.91 -18.44 -12.06
C ALA A 788 -35.63 -17.71 -11.63
N VAL A 789 -35.34 -17.65 -10.31
CA VAL A 789 -34.11 -17.03 -9.78
C VAL A 789 -32.84 -17.75 -10.22
N LEU A 790 -32.92 -19.04 -10.58
CA LEU A 790 -31.76 -19.81 -11.04
C LEU A 790 -31.36 -19.45 -12.48
N THR A 791 -32.31 -19.06 -13.31
CA THR A 791 -32.10 -18.75 -14.73
C THR A 791 -31.99 -17.25 -15.03
N ALA A 792 -32.16 -16.40 -14.02
CA ALA A 792 -31.97 -14.96 -14.17
C ALA A 792 -30.49 -14.67 -14.51
N PRO A 793 -30.20 -13.80 -15.52
CA PRO A 793 -28.83 -13.38 -15.79
C PRO A 793 -28.22 -12.81 -14.51
N THR A 794 -26.95 -13.16 -14.23
CA THR A 794 -26.21 -12.59 -13.10
C THR A 794 -26.28 -11.07 -13.25
N PRO A 795 -26.97 -10.35 -12.35
CA PRO A 795 -26.87 -8.91 -12.35
C PRO A 795 -25.37 -8.59 -12.18
N PRO A 796 -24.82 -7.59 -12.88
CA PRO A 796 -23.53 -7.04 -12.45
C PRO A 796 -23.64 -6.79 -10.96
N PRO A 797 -22.58 -7.06 -10.16
CA PRO A 797 -22.62 -6.88 -8.72
C PRO A 797 -23.31 -5.55 -8.47
N VAL A 798 -24.48 -5.62 -7.84
CA VAL A 798 -25.22 -4.41 -7.51
C VAL A 798 -24.27 -3.71 -6.58
N THR A 799 -23.63 -2.65 -7.07
CA THR A 799 -23.00 -1.67 -6.21
C THR A 799 -24.10 -1.33 -5.24
N MET A 800 -23.93 -1.74 -3.98
CA MET A 800 -24.65 -1.10 -2.88
C MET A 800 -24.62 0.38 -3.23
N PRO A 801 -25.78 1.06 -3.35
CA PRO A 801 -25.81 2.45 -3.74
C PRO A 801 -24.84 3.18 -2.82
N ASP A 802 -23.68 3.54 -3.37
CA ASP A 802 -22.76 4.36 -2.64
C ASP A 802 -23.43 5.72 -2.59
N HIS A 803 -23.49 6.29 -1.40
CA HIS A 803 -24.03 7.62 -1.16
C HIS A 803 -22.94 8.54 -0.61
N VAL A 804 -21.68 8.09 -0.64
CA VAL A 804 -20.49 8.81 -0.22
C VAL A 804 -19.82 9.36 -1.48
N PRO A 805 -19.82 10.68 -1.68
CA PRO A 805 -19.03 11.28 -2.75
C PRO A 805 -17.54 11.03 -2.56
N PRO A 806 -16.76 10.98 -3.66
CA PRO A 806 -15.30 10.98 -3.58
C PRO A 806 -14.76 12.15 -2.76
N GLY A 807 -13.54 11.96 -2.25
CA GLY A 807 -12.72 13.04 -1.73
C GLY A 807 -12.50 14.14 -2.76
N GLU A 808 -12.08 15.30 -2.27
CA GLU A 808 -11.71 16.43 -3.11
C GLU A 808 -10.34 16.19 -3.76
N VAL A 809 -10.02 16.94 -4.82
CA VAL A 809 -8.65 16.96 -5.35
C VAL A 809 -7.70 17.64 -4.34
N GLU A 810 -6.40 17.50 -4.52
CA GLU A 810 -5.42 18.18 -3.67
C GLU A 810 -4.35 18.87 -4.53
N ASN A 811 -3.58 19.77 -3.92
CA ASN A 811 -2.39 20.39 -4.52
C ASN A 811 -2.61 20.93 -5.94
N VAL A 812 -3.73 21.64 -6.15
CA VAL A 812 -4.08 22.17 -7.47
C VAL A 812 -3.07 23.24 -7.87
N GLN A 813 -2.38 23.01 -8.99
CA GLN A 813 -1.42 23.91 -9.60
C GLN A 813 -1.93 24.40 -10.95
N ALA A 814 -1.69 25.67 -11.27
CA ALA A 814 -2.03 26.26 -12.55
C ALA A 814 -0.81 26.86 -13.24
N ILE A 815 -0.66 26.56 -14.54
CA ILE A 815 0.27 27.22 -15.45
C ILE A 815 -0.54 28.10 -16.38
N ARG A 816 -0.45 29.41 -16.22
CA ARG A 816 -1.17 30.41 -17.02
C ARG A 816 -0.29 30.91 -18.17
N GLY A 817 -0.75 30.72 -19.39
CA GLY A 817 -0.18 31.35 -20.58
C GLY A 817 -0.97 32.57 -21.05
N ASN A 818 -0.69 33.01 -22.28
CA ASN A 818 -1.36 34.17 -22.90
C ASN A 818 -2.89 33.96 -23.00
N ASP A 819 -3.33 32.86 -23.59
CA ASP A 819 -4.74 32.59 -23.90
C ASP A 819 -5.24 31.23 -23.37
N ALA A 820 -4.41 30.58 -22.56
CA ALA A 820 -4.69 29.26 -22.02
C ALA A 820 -4.17 29.10 -20.58
N MET A 821 -4.69 28.12 -19.88
CA MET A 821 -4.25 27.74 -18.55
C MET A 821 -4.27 26.22 -18.40
N THR A 822 -3.12 25.64 -18.09
CA THR A 822 -3.00 24.21 -17.80
C THR A 822 -3.12 23.98 -16.30
N LEU A 823 -3.96 23.05 -15.90
CA LEU A 823 -4.15 22.65 -14.51
C LEU A 823 -3.50 21.30 -14.25
N TYR A 824 -3.00 21.14 -13.03
CA TYR A 824 -2.55 19.88 -12.45
C TYR A 824 -3.10 19.76 -11.04
N TRP A 825 -3.36 18.54 -10.58
CA TRP A 825 -3.85 18.27 -9.24
C TRP A 825 -3.54 16.84 -8.83
N ASP A 826 -3.71 16.52 -7.55
CA ASP A 826 -3.66 15.15 -7.07
C ASP A 826 -5.07 14.62 -6.77
N GLY A 827 -5.24 13.30 -6.85
CA GLY A 827 -6.49 12.63 -6.53
C GLY A 827 -7.59 12.78 -7.60
N PRO A 828 -8.86 12.44 -7.27
CA PRO A 828 -9.28 11.82 -6.00
C PRO A 828 -8.64 10.45 -5.80
N TYR A 829 -8.38 10.08 -4.55
CA TYR A 829 -7.71 8.81 -4.21
C TYR A 829 -8.69 7.65 -3.99
N ASP A 830 -9.99 7.93 -3.90
CA ASP A 830 -11.04 6.92 -3.78
C ASP A 830 -10.97 5.93 -4.94
N ILE A 831 -10.94 4.63 -4.61
CA ILE A 831 -10.75 3.54 -5.58
C ILE A 831 -11.87 3.51 -6.64
N ASP A 832 -13.07 3.93 -6.26
CA ASP A 832 -14.26 4.02 -7.11
C ASP A 832 -14.45 5.40 -7.76
N GLY A 833 -13.56 6.37 -7.48
CA GLY A 833 -13.50 7.64 -8.19
C GLY A 833 -13.39 7.43 -9.70
N GLN A 834 -14.22 8.14 -10.47
CA GLN A 834 -14.31 7.98 -11.92
C GLN A 834 -13.64 9.13 -12.68
N LYS A 835 -13.99 10.38 -12.32
CA LYS A 835 -13.57 11.56 -13.08
C LYS A 835 -13.60 12.84 -12.25
N SER A 836 -12.83 13.83 -12.68
CA SER A 836 -12.90 15.22 -12.24
C SER A 836 -13.64 16.07 -13.28
N GLN A 837 -14.52 16.94 -12.82
CA GLN A 837 -15.32 17.88 -13.60
C GLN A 837 -14.85 19.29 -13.33
N ILE A 838 -14.45 20.00 -14.38
CA ILE A 838 -13.84 21.33 -14.28
C ILE A 838 -14.77 22.34 -14.94
N ALA A 839 -15.22 23.32 -14.16
CA ALA A 839 -16.05 24.43 -14.62
C ALA A 839 -15.31 25.76 -14.42
N VAL A 840 -15.28 26.59 -15.46
CA VAL A 840 -14.59 27.89 -15.45
C VAL A 840 -15.63 29.00 -15.35
N PHE A 841 -15.39 29.98 -14.49
CA PHE A 841 -16.27 31.13 -14.27
C PHE A 841 -15.52 32.43 -14.49
N SER A 842 -16.19 33.42 -15.08
CA SER A 842 -15.74 34.81 -15.15
C SER A 842 -16.87 35.71 -14.65
N ASN A 843 -16.57 36.62 -13.73
CA ASN A 843 -17.58 37.49 -13.08
C ASN A 843 -18.80 36.72 -12.53
N GLY A 844 -18.58 35.51 -12.01
CA GLY A 844 -19.64 34.65 -11.45
C GLY A 844 -20.53 33.93 -12.48
N GLN A 845 -20.26 34.09 -13.79
CA GLN A 845 -20.95 33.36 -14.85
C GLN A 845 -20.04 32.26 -15.42
N GLN A 846 -20.57 31.06 -15.66
CA GLN A 846 -19.80 29.99 -16.28
C GLN A 846 -19.44 30.36 -17.72
N VAL A 847 -18.17 30.15 -18.08
CA VAL A 847 -17.65 30.38 -19.43
C VAL A 847 -17.24 29.03 -20.02
N GLY A 848 -17.81 28.70 -21.17
CA GLY A 848 -17.57 27.42 -21.84
C GLY A 848 -18.27 26.22 -21.19
N ASN A 849 -18.01 25.03 -21.73
CA ASN A 849 -18.56 23.77 -21.24
C ASN A 849 -17.71 23.21 -20.10
N THR A 850 -18.35 22.43 -19.23
CA THR A 850 -17.63 21.65 -18.21
C THR A 850 -16.74 20.60 -18.88
N ILE A 851 -15.47 20.56 -18.47
CA ILE A 851 -14.49 19.59 -18.95
C ILE A 851 -14.51 18.39 -18.01
N ASN A 852 -14.59 17.17 -18.56
CA ASN A 852 -14.52 15.94 -17.77
C ASN A 852 -13.16 15.28 -18.03
N VAL A 853 -12.44 14.96 -16.95
CA VAL A 853 -11.12 14.35 -17.00
C VAL A 853 -11.15 13.04 -16.21
N GLY A 854 -10.76 11.94 -16.84
CA GLY A 854 -10.73 10.62 -16.19
C GLY A 854 -9.74 10.58 -15.02
N ARG A 855 -10.08 9.85 -13.95
CA ARG A 855 -9.16 9.60 -12.82
C ARG A 855 -7.91 8.86 -13.33
N GLY A 856 -6.73 9.44 -13.12
CA GLY A 856 -5.43 8.95 -13.60
C GLY A 856 -4.72 9.95 -14.53
N ILE A 857 -5.47 10.89 -15.13
CA ILE A 857 -4.89 11.90 -16.03
C ILE A 857 -4.36 13.11 -15.24
N GLN A 858 -5.13 13.60 -14.25
CA GLN A 858 -4.75 14.69 -13.33
C GLN A 858 -4.21 15.96 -14.02
N THR A 859 -4.65 16.24 -15.25
CA THR A 859 -4.33 17.47 -15.96
C THR A 859 -5.45 17.91 -16.89
N ALA A 860 -5.58 19.21 -17.12
CA ALA A 860 -6.52 19.78 -18.06
C ALA A 860 -5.98 21.06 -18.68
N LEU A 861 -6.12 21.21 -19.99
CA LEU A 861 -5.88 22.47 -20.69
C LEU A 861 -7.19 23.26 -20.83
N LEU A 862 -7.20 24.47 -20.30
CA LEU A 862 -8.27 25.44 -20.48
C LEU A 862 -7.85 26.43 -21.57
N SER A 863 -8.48 26.40 -22.74
CA SER A 863 -8.14 27.28 -23.88
C SER A 863 -9.15 28.40 -24.08
N GLY A 864 -8.75 29.46 -24.80
CA GLY A 864 -9.64 30.56 -25.17
C GLY A 864 -9.95 31.50 -24.00
N LEU A 865 -9.02 31.62 -23.06
CA LEU A 865 -9.10 32.55 -21.94
C LEU A 865 -8.60 33.93 -22.40
N ASP A 866 -9.30 34.98 -22.01
CA ASP A 866 -8.84 36.36 -22.21
C ASP A 866 -7.89 36.73 -21.08
N GLU A 867 -6.65 37.08 -21.43
CA GLU A 867 -5.61 37.51 -20.49
C GLU A 867 -6.03 38.66 -19.57
N ASN A 868 -6.98 39.49 -19.99
CA ASN A 868 -7.45 40.64 -19.21
C ASN A 868 -8.55 40.27 -18.20
N ASN A 869 -9.07 39.04 -18.25
CA ASN A 869 -10.12 38.57 -17.36
C ASN A 869 -9.56 37.76 -16.18
N SER A 870 -10.25 37.89 -15.04
CA SER A 870 -10.05 37.03 -13.88
C SER A 870 -11.00 35.85 -13.95
N TYR A 871 -10.46 34.65 -13.73
CA TYR A 871 -11.23 33.40 -13.77
C TYR A 871 -11.24 32.72 -12.41
N THR A 872 -12.34 32.05 -12.11
CA THR A 872 -12.48 31.15 -10.98
C THR A 872 -12.77 29.76 -11.52
N ILE A 873 -12.07 28.74 -11.02
CA ILE A 873 -12.16 27.37 -11.52
C ILE A 873 -12.73 26.51 -10.41
N LEU A 874 -13.81 25.79 -10.68
CA LEU A 874 -14.39 24.81 -9.77
C LEU A 874 -14.06 23.41 -10.27
N ILE A 875 -13.40 22.61 -9.43
CA ILE A 875 -13.10 21.20 -9.69
C ILE A 875 -13.96 20.35 -8.76
N LYS A 876 -14.76 19.45 -9.31
CA LYS A 876 -15.58 18.47 -8.58
C LYS A 876 -15.23 17.06 -8.99
N ASN A 877 -15.35 16.09 -8.10
CA ASN A 877 -15.10 14.69 -8.42
C ASN A 877 -16.41 13.90 -8.49
N THR A 878 -16.44 12.87 -9.32
CA THR A 878 -17.57 11.95 -9.45
C THR A 878 -17.09 10.52 -9.35
N ASP A 879 -17.78 9.68 -8.58
CA ASP A 879 -17.54 8.23 -8.53
C ASP A 879 -18.29 7.47 -9.63
N LYS A 880 -18.13 6.14 -9.64
CA LYS A 880 -18.84 5.22 -10.53
C LYS A 880 -20.36 5.18 -10.27
N SER A 881 -20.81 5.52 -9.07
CA SER A 881 -22.23 5.58 -8.67
C SER A 881 -22.90 6.92 -9.01
N GLY A 882 -22.12 7.92 -9.43
CA GLY A 882 -22.58 9.25 -9.80
C GLY A 882 -22.65 10.24 -8.63
N ASN A 883 -22.13 9.92 -7.44
CA ASN A 883 -22.06 10.91 -6.36
C ASN A 883 -21.01 11.96 -6.70
N VAL A 884 -21.29 13.22 -6.34
CA VAL A 884 -20.47 14.37 -6.71
C VAL A 884 -19.93 15.06 -5.46
N SER A 885 -18.63 15.31 -5.42
CA SER A 885 -17.97 16.02 -4.31
C SER A 885 -18.45 17.48 -4.20
N LYS A 886 -18.13 18.15 -3.09
CA LYS A 886 -18.49 19.58 -2.91
C LYS A 886 -17.74 20.44 -3.91
N GLY A 887 -16.50 20.07 -4.18
CA GLY A 887 -15.60 20.71 -5.11
C GLY A 887 -14.72 21.77 -4.46
N ILE A 888 -13.59 22.04 -5.12
CA ILE A 888 -12.61 23.03 -4.70
C ILE A 888 -12.57 24.15 -5.72
N THR A 889 -12.39 25.36 -5.22
CA THR A 889 -12.34 26.56 -6.03
C THR A 889 -10.92 27.10 -6.08
N VAL A 890 -10.36 27.22 -7.29
CA VAL A 890 -9.12 27.93 -7.56
C VAL A 890 -9.45 29.32 -8.07
N ASP A 891 -9.00 30.35 -7.35
CA ASP A 891 -9.19 31.74 -7.74
C ASP A 891 -7.97 32.23 -8.54
N GLY A 892 -8.17 32.49 -9.83
CA GLY A 892 -7.12 32.95 -10.74
C GLY A 892 -6.49 34.29 -10.37
N ARG A 893 -7.11 35.08 -9.47
CA ARG A 893 -6.51 36.32 -8.92
C ARG A 893 -5.34 36.05 -7.98
N ASN A 894 -5.29 34.84 -7.43
CA ASN A 894 -4.22 34.41 -6.54
C ASN A 894 -3.03 33.79 -7.28
N LEU A 895 -3.08 33.74 -8.62
CA LEU A 895 -1.98 33.25 -9.44
C LEU A 895 -0.94 34.36 -9.68
N PRO A 896 0.32 33.98 -9.99
CA PRO A 896 1.38 34.94 -10.32
C PRO A 896 0.96 35.93 -11.41
N SER A 897 1.36 37.19 -11.24
CA SER A 897 0.99 38.29 -12.15
C SER A 897 2.18 39.23 -12.39
N TYR A 898 2.12 39.97 -13.50
CA TYR A 898 3.17 40.91 -13.86
C TYR A 898 2.66 42.15 -14.59
N ALA A 899 3.51 43.17 -14.66
CA ALA A 899 3.33 44.34 -15.49
C ALA A 899 4.65 44.66 -16.21
N LEU A 900 4.55 44.96 -17.50
CA LEU A 900 5.61 45.59 -18.27
C LEU A 900 5.23 47.04 -18.51
N THR A 901 6.09 47.96 -18.08
CA THR A 901 5.82 49.38 -18.26
C THR A 901 7.01 50.11 -18.88
N ALA A 902 6.73 51.10 -19.71
CA ALA A 902 7.70 52.11 -20.15
C ALA A 902 7.17 53.49 -19.74
N ASN A 903 7.97 54.25 -18.99
CA ASN A 903 7.54 55.54 -18.40
C ASN A 903 6.21 55.45 -17.60
N GLY A 904 6.00 54.35 -16.89
CA GLY A 904 4.79 54.10 -16.10
C GLY A 904 3.53 53.72 -16.90
N ILE A 905 3.62 53.63 -18.24
CA ILE A 905 2.54 53.16 -19.10
C ILE A 905 2.66 51.65 -19.28
N ILE A 906 1.59 50.89 -19.01
CA ILE A 906 1.54 49.44 -19.22
C ILE A 906 1.56 49.14 -20.71
N LEU A 907 2.53 48.33 -21.15
CA LEU A 907 2.69 47.88 -22.53
C LEU A 907 1.84 46.64 -22.80
N LYS A 908 1.07 46.70 -23.88
CA LYS A 908 0.33 45.57 -24.46
C LYS A 908 1.12 44.95 -25.61
N ASP A 909 0.66 43.78 -26.07
CA ASP A 909 1.24 43.14 -27.24
C ASP A 909 1.13 44.05 -28.49
N GLY A 910 2.24 44.26 -29.17
CA GLY A 910 2.38 45.14 -30.32
C GLY A 910 2.65 46.62 -30.00
N ASP A 911 2.60 47.04 -28.72
CA ASP A 911 2.86 48.44 -28.35
C ASP A 911 4.32 48.84 -28.64
N SER A 912 4.53 50.14 -28.81
CA SER A 912 5.85 50.72 -29.07
C SER A 912 6.25 51.76 -28.03
N PHE A 913 7.54 51.82 -27.71
CA PHE A 913 8.13 52.87 -26.87
C PHE A 913 9.54 53.20 -27.34
N ASP A 914 9.99 54.42 -27.02
CA ASP A 914 11.32 54.87 -27.40
C ASP A 914 12.40 54.27 -26.49
N ASP A 915 13.56 53.97 -27.09
CA ASP A 915 14.68 53.27 -26.48
C ASP A 915 15.46 54.07 -25.41
N ASP A 916 15.14 55.36 -25.26
CA ASP A 916 15.64 56.16 -24.14
C ASP A 916 15.00 55.79 -22.80
N LEU A 917 13.83 55.15 -22.85
CA LEU A 917 13.11 54.65 -21.68
C LEU A 917 13.58 53.24 -21.30
N ALA A 918 13.63 52.98 -20.00
CA ALA A 918 13.80 51.62 -19.50
C ALA A 918 12.48 50.85 -19.60
N LEU A 919 12.58 49.56 -19.94
CA LEU A 919 11.49 48.61 -19.79
C LEU A 919 11.46 48.12 -18.35
N ASN A 920 10.49 48.57 -17.56
CA ASN A 920 10.30 48.13 -16.19
C ASN A 920 9.50 46.82 -16.20
N PHE A 921 10.09 45.77 -15.62
CA PHE A 921 9.43 44.49 -15.36
C PHE A 921 9.12 44.40 -13.87
N LYS A 922 7.84 44.30 -13.53
CA LYS A 922 7.34 44.12 -12.17
C LYS A 922 6.54 42.83 -12.05
N ALA A 923 6.80 42.03 -11.03
CA ALA A 923 6.10 40.78 -10.74
C ALA A 923 5.50 40.79 -9.33
N TRP A 924 4.38 40.09 -9.12
CA TRP A 924 3.79 39.91 -7.78
C TRP A 924 2.94 38.63 -7.70
N ASP A 925 2.72 38.18 -6.47
CA ASP A 925 1.78 37.13 -6.08
C ASP A 925 0.99 37.61 -4.85
N HIS A 926 -0.29 37.24 -4.75
CA HIS A 926 -1.21 37.67 -3.70
C HIS A 926 -1.28 36.71 -2.50
N MET A 927 -0.76 35.48 -2.59
CA MET A 927 -0.99 34.45 -1.57
C MET A 927 0.24 33.67 -1.09
N SER A 928 1.07 33.14 -1.99
CA SER A 928 2.09 32.12 -1.66
C SER A 928 3.53 32.62 -1.69
N SER A 929 3.74 33.89 -2.07
CA SER A 929 5.03 34.54 -2.32
C SER A 929 5.74 34.02 -3.58
N THR A 930 6.32 34.94 -4.34
CA THR A 930 7.01 34.63 -5.60
C THR A 930 8.33 33.92 -5.34
N ARG A 931 8.52 32.76 -5.97
CA ARG A 931 9.75 31.96 -5.87
C ARG A 931 10.77 32.38 -6.93
N THR A 932 10.35 32.47 -8.19
CA THR A 932 11.18 32.98 -9.28
C THR A 932 10.38 33.92 -10.16
N ALA A 933 11.00 34.98 -10.69
CA ALA A 933 10.41 35.87 -11.67
C ALA A 933 11.47 36.30 -12.68
N LYS A 934 11.26 35.93 -13.94
CA LYS A 934 12.20 36.13 -15.03
C LYS A 934 11.51 36.75 -16.23
N ILE A 935 12.28 37.52 -17.00
CA ILE A 935 11.91 37.98 -18.33
C ILE A 935 13.11 37.78 -19.27
N ALA A 936 12.88 37.13 -20.41
CA ALA A 936 13.85 37.00 -21.48
C ALA A 936 13.48 37.93 -22.64
N ILE A 937 14.37 38.87 -22.99
CA ILE A 937 14.22 39.75 -24.15
C ILE A 937 15.14 39.25 -25.27
N ASP A 938 14.57 38.81 -26.39
CA ASP A 938 15.31 38.20 -27.52
C ASP A 938 16.29 37.09 -27.05
N GLY A 939 15.87 36.30 -26.04
CA GLY A 939 16.67 35.23 -25.43
C GLY A 939 17.64 35.65 -24.32
N LYS A 940 17.80 36.95 -24.05
CA LYS A 940 18.61 37.44 -22.92
C LYS A 940 17.77 37.55 -21.65
N GLU A 941 18.11 36.78 -20.63
CA GLU A 941 17.38 36.73 -19.35
C GLU A 941 17.71 37.88 -18.40
N TYR A 942 16.69 38.36 -17.71
CA TYR A 942 16.74 39.28 -16.58
C TYR A 942 15.86 38.71 -15.45
N THR A 943 16.37 38.70 -14.22
CA THR A 943 15.71 38.05 -13.07
C THR A 943 15.42 39.07 -11.98
N ILE A 944 14.22 39.00 -11.39
CA ILE A 944 13.88 39.68 -10.14
C ILE A 944 14.29 38.73 -9.00
N ASP A 945 15.06 39.25 -8.05
CA ASP A 945 15.23 38.60 -6.75
C ASP A 945 14.09 39.08 -5.83
N PRO A 946 13.07 38.23 -5.59
CA PRO A 946 11.88 38.62 -4.83
C PRO A 946 12.16 38.94 -3.37
N THR A 947 13.35 38.59 -2.85
CA THR A 947 13.77 38.91 -1.48
C THR A 947 14.30 40.34 -1.34
N THR A 948 14.76 40.95 -2.43
CA THR A 948 15.44 42.26 -2.42
C THR A 948 14.71 43.34 -3.22
N GLN A 949 13.97 42.98 -4.27
CA GLN A 949 13.26 43.93 -5.13
C GLN A 949 12.02 43.30 -5.79
N GLN A 950 11.00 44.11 -6.09
CA GLN A 950 9.76 43.66 -6.75
C GLN A 950 9.70 44.01 -8.24
N SER A 951 10.68 44.76 -8.74
CA SER A 951 10.79 45.16 -10.13
C SER A 951 12.24 45.41 -10.53
N ILE A 952 12.51 45.31 -11.82
CA ILE A 952 13.80 45.66 -12.44
C ILE A 952 13.58 46.58 -13.65
N ASP A 953 14.53 47.48 -13.88
CA ASP A 953 14.58 48.31 -15.08
C ASP A 953 15.57 47.72 -16.09
N ILE A 954 15.08 47.42 -17.28
CA ILE A 954 15.87 46.85 -18.37
C ILE A 954 16.21 47.97 -19.36
N ASP A 955 17.50 48.21 -19.57
CA ASP A 955 17.98 49.25 -20.47
C ASP A 955 17.83 48.82 -21.94
N MET A 956 17.02 49.57 -22.68
CA MET A 956 16.65 49.25 -24.07
C MET A 956 17.40 50.07 -25.11
N ALA A 957 18.29 50.97 -24.68
CA ALA A 957 19.02 51.88 -25.57
C ALA A 957 19.79 51.13 -26.68
N GLY A 958 19.53 51.49 -27.93
CA GLY A 958 20.09 50.86 -29.14
C GLY A 958 19.55 49.48 -29.48
N ASN A 959 18.66 48.90 -28.66
CA ASN A 959 17.99 47.63 -28.94
C ASN A 959 16.70 47.86 -29.74
N LEU A 960 16.81 48.45 -30.92
CA LEU A 960 15.66 48.83 -31.75
C LEU A 960 14.98 47.64 -32.43
N GLY A 961 13.74 47.87 -32.88
CA GLY A 961 12.93 46.91 -33.63
C GLY A 961 11.98 46.12 -32.75
N MET A 962 11.35 45.10 -33.34
CA MET A 962 10.46 44.20 -32.61
C MET A 962 11.28 43.34 -31.63
N LYS A 963 10.80 43.28 -30.39
CA LYS A 963 11.39 42.52 -29.29
C LYS A 963 10.39 41.52 -28.76
N THR A 964 10.86 40.29 -28.57
CA THR A 964 10.06 39.25 -27.94
C THR A 964 10.47 39.14 -26.48
N ALA A 965 9.53 39.44 -25.60
CA ALA A 965 9.64 39.34 -24.15
C ALA A 965 8.90 38.09 -23.67
N VAL A 966 9.64 37.09 -23.19
CA VAL A 966 9.08 35.89 -22.56
C VAL A 966 9.17 36.05 -21.05
N VAL A 967 8.02 36.13 -20.38
CA VAL A 967 7.90 36.29 -18.93
C VAL A 967 7.59 34.94 -18.31
N THR A 968 8.39 34.53 -17.33
CA THR A 968 8.20 33.30 -16.56
C THR A 968 8.22 33.61 -15.07
N ILE A 969 7.13 33.31 -14.37
CA ILE A 969 7.03 33.53 -12.92
C ILE A 969 6.53 32.24 -12.27
N GLU A 970 7.12 31.85 -11.15
CA GLU A 970 6.70 30.72 -10.32
C GLU A 970 6.53 31.17 -8.87
N ASP A 971 5.46 30.71 -8.21
CA ASP A 971 5.23 30.95 -6.79
C ASP A 971 5.62 29.74 -5.91
N ALA A 972 5.56 29.89 -4.59
CA ALA A 972 5.94 28.82 -3.67
C ALA A 972 4.97 27.62 -3.66
N SER A 973 3.75 27.81 -4.17
CA SER A 973 2.76 26.73 -4.35
C SER A 973 2.93 25.97 -5.68
N GLY A 974 3.87 26.38 -6.52
CA GLY A 974 4.17 25.78 -7.81
C GLY A 974 3.27 26.28 -8.95
N ASN A 975 2.46 27.32 -8.75
CA ASN A 975 1.75 27.95 -9.86
C ASN A 975 2.74 28.72 -10.71
N ARG A 976 2.51 28.70 -12.02
CA ARG A 976 3.38 29.35 -13.01
C ARG A 976 2.61 30.30 -13.90
N LEU A 977 3.29 31.35 -14.34
CA LEU A 977 2.88 32.21 -15.44
C LEU A 977 3.95 32.14 -16.52
N GLU A 978 3.54 31.93 -17.77
CA GLU A 978 4.40 31.85 -18.96
C GLU A 978 3.78 32.63 -20.12
N ASN A 979 4.13 33.92 -20.22
CA ASN A 979 3.55 34.82 -21.21
C ASN A 979 4.60 35.30 -22.21
N THR A 980 4.19 35.42 -23.48
CA THR A 980 5.01 36.03 -24.52
C THR A 980 4.38 37.36 -24.95
N ARG A 981 5.20 38.41 -25.01
CA ARG A 981 4.83 39.75 -25.46
C ARG A 981 5.78 40.23 -26.55
N ASN A 982 5.25 40.74 -27.63
CA ASN A 982 6.01 41.45 -28.63
C ASN A 982 5.87 42.95 -28.39
N VAL A 983 6.99 43.66 -28.23
CA VAL A 983 7.02 45.13 -28.08
C VAL A 983 7.97 45.72 -29.12
N SER A 984 7.59 46.83 -29.73
CA SER A 984 8.44 47.51 -30.71
C SER A 984 9.25 48.61 -30.05
N VAL A 985 10.56 48.42 -29.93
CA VAL A 985 11.46 49.47 -29.43
C VAL A 985 11.79 50.41 -30.58
N THR A 986 11.36 51.66 -30.46
CA THR A 986 11.58 52.72 -31.45
C THR A 986 12.64 53.69 -30.97
N THR A 987 12.98 54.64 -31.82
CA THR A 987 13.76 55.81 -31.40
C THR A 987 13.18 57.05 -32.09
N SER A 988 13.52 58.21 -31.57
CA SER A 988 13.06 59.49 -32.08
C SER A 988 14.15 60.56 -31.86
N VAL A 989 14.00 61.72 -32.50
CA VAL A 989 14.92 62.85 -32.25
C VAL A 989 14.88 63.26 -30.77
N TYR A 990 13.73 63.12 -30.11
CA TYR A 990 13.57 63.36 -28.68
C TYR A 990 14.31 62.30 -27.84
N ALA A 991 14.12 61.01 -28.15
CA ALA A 991 14.81 59.90 -27.48
C ALA A 991 16.34 60.06 -27.56
N MET A 992 16.86 60.35 -28.75
CA MET A 992 18.30 60.58 -28.95
C MET A 992 18.82 61.80 -28.15
N GLN A 993 18.04 62.88 -27.99
CA GLN A 993 18.42 64.01 -27.12
C GLN A 993 18.49 63.60 -25.65
N HIS A 994 17.54 62.78 -25.20
CA HIS A 994 17.53 62.20 -23.87
C HIS A 994 18.72 61.26 -23.65
N LEU A 995 19.04 60.39 -24.62
CA LEU A 995 20.22 59.51 -24.57
C LEU A 995 21.52 60.30 -24.54
N ILE A 996 21.68 61.38 -25.32
CA ILE A 996 22.86 62.26 -25.22
C ILE A 996 22.98 62.85 -23.81
N THR A 997 21.87 63.29 -23.22
CA THR A 997 21.84 63.81 -21.84
C THR A 997 22.25 62.72 -20.85
N ARG A 998 21.69 61.51 -20.99
CA ARG A 998 22.01 60.33 -20.15
C ARG A 998 23.49 59.96 -20.25
N PHE A 999 24.02 59.85 -21.47
CA PHE A 999 25.43 59.52 -21.71
C PHE A 999 26.37 60.64 -21.27
N THR A 1000 25.95 61.91 -21.33
CA THR A 1000 26.72 63.03 -20.77
C THR A 1000 26.80 62.93 -19.25
N ASN A 1001 25.66 62.68 -18.58
CA ASN A 1001 25.60 62.56 -17.12
C ASN A 1001 26.41 61.36 -16.59
N SER A 1002 26.44 60.25 -17.34
CA SER A 1002 27.26 59.07 -17.02
C SER A 1002 28.74 59.20 -17.37
N GLY A 1003 29.15 60.24 -18.11
CA GLY A 1003 30.52 60.41 -18.61
C GLY A 1003 30.87 59.56 -19.85
N GLU A 1004 29.90 58.87 -20.45
CA GLU A 1004 30.05 58.16 -21.72
C GLU A 1004 30.19 59.13 -22.92
N LEU A 1005 29.69 60.36 -22.79
CA LEU A 1005 29.93 61.48 -23.69
C LEU A 1005 30.51 62.67 -22.93
N SER A 1006 31.48 63.38 -23.52
CA SER A 1006 32.11 64.54 -22.87
C SER A 1006 32.67 65.57 -23.86
N GLY A 1007 33.15 66.71 -23.38
CA GLY A 1007 33.89 67.68 -24.19
C GLY A 1007 33.08 68.31 -25.35
N ALA A 1008 33.78 68.67 -26.42
CA ALA A 1008 33.20 69.44 -27.53
C ALA A 1008 32.20 68.67 -28.39
N ILE A 1009 32.09 67.34 -28.23
CA ILE A 1009 31.19 66.52 -29.04
C ILE A 1009 29.73 66.65 -28.59
N VAL A 1010 29.48 66.82 -27.28
CA VAL A 1010 28.11 66.97 -26.72
C VAL A 1010 27.35 68.15 -27.35
N PRO A 1011 27.88 69.39 -27.37
CA PRO A 1011 27.19 70.50 -28.04
C PRO A 1011 27.10 70.33 -29.56
N GLN A 1012 28.03 69.63 -30.21
CA GLN A 1012 27.96 69.34 -31.66
C GLN A 1012 26.79 68.40 -31.99
N LEU A 1013 26.68 67.28 -31.26
CA LEU A 1013 25.60 66.30 -31.44
C LEU A 1013 24.23 66.90 -31.11
N THR A 1014 24.13 67.62 -29.99
CA THR A 1014 22.89 68.31 -29.59
C THR A 1014 22.45 69.37 -30.63
N ASN A 1015 23.40 70.14 -31.18
CA ASN A 1015 23.06 71.12 -32.23
C ASN A 1015 22.66 70.45 -33.54
N SER A 1016 23.29 69.34 -33.92
CA SER A 1016 22.87 68.56 -35.10
C SER A 1016 21.43 68.05 -34.94
N LEU A 1017 21.06 67.47 -33.79
CA LEU A 1017 19.67 67.03 -33.54
C LEU A 1017 18.67 68.19 -33.52
N LYS A 1018 19.04 69.38 -33.03
CA LYS A 1018 18.18 70.58 -33.14
C LYS A 1018 17.92 70.97 -34.58
N GLN A 1019 18.93 70.88 -35.46
CA GLN A 1019 18.74 71.14 -36.90
C GLN A 1019 17.87 70.08 -37.55
N VAL A 1020 18.06 68.80 -37.20
CA VAL A 1020 17.18 67.71 -37.65
C VAL A 1020 15.72 68.02 -37.30
N GLN A 1021 15.42 68.29 -36.02
CA GLN A 1021 14.06 68.60 -35.57
C GLN A 1021 13.48 69.82 -36.32
N HIS A 1022 14.25 70.90 -36.44
CA HIS A 1022 13.81 72.12 -37.13
C HIS A 1022 13.47 71.90 -38.61
N GLN A 1023 14.15 70.98 -39.30
CA GLN A 1023 13.80 70.62 -40.68
C GLN A 1023 12.57 69.72 -40.74
N LEU A 1024 12.40 68.79 -39.79
CA LEU A 1024 11.19 67.96 -39.68
C LEU A 1024 9.96 68.83 -39.43
N ASP A 1025 10.05 69.81 -38.53
CA ASP A 1025 8.96 70.76 -38.22
C ASP A 1025 8.54 71.60 -39.44
N LYS A 1026 9.46 71.77 -40.41
CA LYS A 1026 9.21 72.46 -41.69
C LYS A 1026 8.72 71.52 -42.80
N GLY A 1027 8.50 70.23 -42.50
CA GLY A 1027 8.17 69.21 -43.49
C GLY A 1027 9.31 68.90 -44.47
N LYS A 1028 10.56 69.28 -44.17
CA LYS A 1028 11.74 69.11 -45.04
C LYS A 1028 12.53 67.87 -44.67
N GLN A 1029 11.93 66.70 -44.85
CA GLN A 1029 12.51 65.42 -44.46
C GLN A 1029 13.88 65.13 -45.10
N ASP A 1030 14.09 65.51 -46.37
CA ASP A 1030 15.40 65.35 -47.04
C ASP A 1030 16.52 66.17 -46.37
N GLN A 1031 16.19 67.36 -45.84
CA GLN A 1031 17.15 68.18 -45.11
C GLN A 1031 17.37 67.64 -43.69
N ALA A 1032 16.36 67.03 -43.08
CA ALA A 1032 16.51 66.32 -41.81
C ALA A 1032 17.44 65.11 -41.93
N VAL A 1033 17.31 64.30 -42.99
CA VAL A 1033 18.24 63.20 -43.30
C VAL A 1033 19.68 63.70 -43.43
N LYS A 1034 19.90 64.81 -44.15
CA LYS A 1034 21.24 65.39 -44.30
C LYS A 1034 21.85 65.81 -42.96
N HIS A 1035 21.08 66.46 -42.09
CA HIS A 1035 21.56 66.84 -40.76
C HIS A 1035 21.76 65.63 -39.83
N MET A 1036 21.02 64.54 -40.01
CA MET A 1036 21.26 63.29 -39.28
C MET A 1036 22.53 62.58 -39.78
N GLN A 1037 22.85 62.68 -41.08
CA GLN A 1037 24.15 62.22 -41.61
C GLN A 1037 25.30 63.08 -41.05
N ASP A 1038 25.10 64.39 -40.90
CA ASP A 1038 26.06 65.27 -40.21
C ASP A 1038 26.23 64.88 -38.72
N PHE A 1039 25.14 64.48 -38.04
CA PHE A 1039 25.20 63.93 -36.69
C PHE A 1039 26.11 62.69 -36.62
N ILE A 1040 25.90 61.71 -37.50
CA ILE A 1040 26.75 60.51 -37.61
C ILE A 1040 28.21 60.90 -37.89
N LYS A 1041 28.44 61.87 -38.78
CA LYS A 1041 29.78 62.37 -39.09
C LYS A 1041 30.47 62.98 -37.87
N HIS A 1042 29.75 63.79 -37.09
CA HIS A 1042 30.28 64.37 -35.85
C HIS A 1042 30.57 63.28 -34.81
N LEU A 1043 29.65 62.33 -34.60
CA LEU A 1043 29.79 61.21 -33.66
C LEU A 1043 31.00 60.32 -33.97
N ASN A 1044 31.34 60.16 -35.25
CA ASN A 1044 32.43 59.33 -35.72
C ASN A 1044 33.75 60.10 -36.00
N ASN A 1045 33.86 61.36 -35.60
CA ASN A 1045 35.07 62.16 -35.80
C ASN A 1045 36.26 61.61 -35.00
N GLU A 1046 37.30 61.10 -35.69
CA GLU A 1046 38.49 60.51 -35.06
C GLU A 1046 39.21 61.47 -34.10
N ALA A 1047 39.23 62.77 -34.40
CA ALA A 1047 39.88 63.78 -33.55
C ALA A 1047 39.17 63.97 -32.21
N LEU A 1048 37.90 63.53 -32.08
CA LEU A 1048 37.10 63.59 -30.86
C LEU A 1048 36.79 62.19 -30.30
N SER A 1049 37.46 61.14 -30.79
CA SER A 1049 37.23 59.75 -30.33
C SER A 1049 37.43 59.57 -28.82
N GLY A 1050 38.34 60.31 -28.19
CA GLY A 1050 38.57 60.28 -26.73
C GLY A 1050 37.42 60.85 -25.89
N ASN A 1051 36.41 61.47 -26.52
CA ASN A 1051 35.27 62.07 -25.86
C ASN A 1051 33.98 61.23 -25.94
N VAL A 1052 34.04 60.05 -26.56
CA VAL A 1052 32.89 59.14 -26.75
C VAL A 1052 33.31 57.71 -26.41
N GLN A 1053 32.63 57.11 -25.45
CA GLN A 1053 32.82 55.69 -25.15
C GLN A 1053 32.16 54.80 -26.22
N ALA A 1054 32.72 53.60 -26.43
CA ALA A 1054 32.30 52.69 -27.51
C ALA A 1054 30.80 52.34 -27.44
N ARG A 1055 30.23 52.16 -26.24
CA ARG A 1055 28.82 51.86 -26.02
C ARG A 1055 27.90 52.98 -26.50
N ALA A 1056 28.03 54.19 -25.95
CA ALA A 1056 27.26 55.36 -26.40
C ALA A 1056 27.42 55.64 -27.89
N LYS A 1057 28.64 55.45 -28.45
CA LYS A 1057 28.89 55.57 -29.89
C LYS A 1057 28.06 54.59 -30.72
N ALA A 1058 28.01 53.32 -30.31
CA ALA A 1058 27.29 52.29 -31.04
C ALA A 1058 25.77 52.53 -31.01
N ILE A 1059 25.23 52.86 -29.84
CA ILE A 1059 23.80 53.15 -29.64
C ILE A 1059 23.37 54.33 -30.52
N LEU A 1060 24.01 55.50 -30.35
CA LEU A 1060 23.61 56.70 -31.09
C LEU A 1060 23.79 56.58 -32.61
N ASN A 1061 24.76 55.79 -33.08
CA ASN A 1061 24.88 55.48 -34.51
C ASN A 1061 23.72 54.59 -35.00
N THR A 1062 23.34 53.59 -34.22
CA THR A 1062 22.22 52.69 -34.53
C THR A 1062 20.92 53.48 -34.65
N ASP A 1063 20.66 54.37 -33.69
CA ASP A 1063 19.46 55.20 -33.65
C ASP A 1063 19.41 56.19 -34.82
N ALA A 1064 20.52 56.88 -35.06
CA ALA A 1064 20.63 57.83 -36.17
C ALA A 1064 20.38 57.15 -37.52
N GLN A 1065 20.97 55.97 -37.73
CA GLN A 1065 20.81 55.21 -38.97
C GLN A 1065 19.38 54.69 -39.12
N PHE A 1066 18.78 54.19 -38.05
CA PHE A 1066 17.39 53.73 -38.06
C PHE A 1066 16.41 54.84 -38.45
N LEU A 1067 16.61 56.06 -37.93
CA LEU A 1067 15.80 57.22 -38.31
C LEU A 1067 15.98 57.62 -39.78
N ILE A 1068 17.22 57.62 -40.28
CA ILE A 1068 17.50 57.87 -41.71
C ILE A 1068 16.76 56.87 -42.58
N ASP A 1069 16.89 55.58 -42.30
CA ASP A 1069 16.27 54.51 -43.09
C ASP A 1069 14.74 54.60 -43.05
N THR A 1070 14.18 54.91 -41.88
CA THR A 1070 12.73 55.11 -41.69
C THR A 1070 12.20 56.30 -42.49
N TRP A 1071 12.93 57.41 -42.50
CA TRP A 1071 12.55 58.59 -43.28
C TRP A 1071 12.72 58.37 -44.79
N LEU A 1072 13.71 57.61 -45.24
CA LEU A 1072 13.86 57.32 -46.67
C LEU A 1072 12.77 56.38 -47.19
N LYS A 1073 12.35 55.37 -46.41
CA LYS A 1073 11.29 54.42 -46.79
C LYS A 1073 9.91 55.06 -46.96
N ARG A 1074 9.56 56.09 -46.18
CA ARG A 1074 8.27 56.83 -46.31
C ARG A 1074 8.14 57.65 -47.60
N LYS A 1075 9.15 57.65 -48.46
CA LYS A 1075 9.20 58.41 -49.72
C LYS A 1075 8.81 57.57 -50.95
N GLU A 1076 8.73 56.25 -50.82
CA GLU A 1076 8.47 55.29 -51.91
C GLU A 1076 7.05 54.69 -51.91
N GLY A 1077 6.22 55.02 -50.91
CA GLY A 1077 4.78 54.73 -50.87
C GLY A 1077 3.99 56.01 -50.70
#